data_AF-A0AAW2H263-F1
#
_entry.id   AF-A0AAW2H263-F1
#
_cell.length_a   1.000
_cell.length_b   1.000
_cell.length_c   1.000
_cell.angle_alpha   90.00
_cell.angle_beta   90.00
_cell.angle_gamma   90.00
#
_symmetry.space_group_name_H-M   'P 1'
#
loop_
_entity.id
_entity.type
_entity.pdbx_description
1 polymer ?
#
loop_
_entity_poly.entity_id
_entity_poly.type
_entity_poly.pdbx_seq_one_letter_code
_entity_poly.pdbx_strand_id
1 'polypeptide(L)'
;MTTEGTTVQPPVDGCLKERKWWCFLLSSIFTFLAGLLIVLLWRALAVVCCRKEPELAPNDPKQKEQKTARQGKEFEGTFMTEAKDWAGELISGQTTTGRILVVLVFILSIASLIIYFIDASTEVVERCQKWSNNITQQIDLAFNIFFMVYFFIRFIAASDKLWFMLEMYSFVDYFTIPPSFVSIYLDRTWIGLRFLRALRLMTVPDILQYLNILKTSSSIRLAQLVSIFISVWLTAAGIIHLLENSGDPFEFTNPQHLSYWTCVYFLIVTMSTVGYGDVYCQTVLGRTFLVFFLLVGLAMFASNIPEIIELVSRRSKYSGEYKREHGKRHIVVCGHITYESVSHFLKDFLHEDREDVDVQVVFLHRKEPDLELEGLLKRHYTTVEFFQGTMMNAVDLERVKVHEADACLVLANKYCQDPDAEDAANIMRVISIKNYSDDIRVIIQLMQYHNKAYLLNIPSWDWKQGDDVICLAELKLGFIAQSCLAPGFSTMMANLFAMRSFKTSSPDMQAWQNDYLRGTGMEMYTETLSPTFIGMPFAKATELCFTKLKLLLLAIEIKGEGGSDSKISINPRGAKIAANTQGFFIAQSADEVKRAWFYCKACHEDIKDETLIKKCKCKNYVGMMMMQTGMVKGNTAYSNYLDDDHHPPPTFTPPELPKMVHVRGEISRERDDPSVMRNHRNSIGMTVINSTKQVNKVKPNVNRTTNDSLSSPNQPYYQRSQEESAYAGYHLAYEVKKLMPTSRASGGTNINNNGGLQVGIADDQAKDFDFEKTEMKYDSTGMFHWSPSRSLEDCILDRNQAAMTVLNGHVVVCLFADPDSPLIGLRNLVMPLRASNFHYHELKHVVIVGSVDYIRREWKMLQNLPKISVLNGSPLSRADLRAVNVNLCDMCCILSAKVPSNDDPTLADKEAILASLNIKAMTFDDTIGVLSQDNEQGNLIAVGSPSVLHRRGSVYGANVPMITELVNDSNVQFLDQDDDDDPDTELYLTQPFACGTAFAVSVLDSLMSTTYFNQNALTLIRSLITGGATPELELILAEGAGLRGGYSTPDSLANRDRCRVNQIALKDGPLSQYGNGKYGELFVGALKSFGILCIGLYRYRFRQSKESQNDGTHETSSKRYVITNPPDDFPLLDTDQVFVLMQFDPGHEYRPSRGARGKDDSS
;
A
#
# COMPACT_ATOMS: atom_id res chain seq x y z
N MET A 1 -29.19 -58.40 -57.01
CA MET A 1 -28.23 -57.62 -57.81
C MET A 1 -27.36 -56.90 -56.79
N THR A 2 -26.09 -57.21 -56.55
CA THR A 2 -25.01 -57.63 -57.46
C THR A 2 -23.86 -58.20 -56.62
N THR A 3 -23.24 -59.26 -57.17
CA THR A 3 -21.83 -59.69 -57.02
C THR A 3 -21.32 -60.13 -55.65
N GLU A 4 -21.41 -61.44 -55.43
CA GLU A 4 -20.41 -62.22 -54.66
C GLU A 4 -19.03 -62.03 -55.30
N GLY A 5 -18.13 -61.38 -54.57
CA GLY A 5 -16.71 -61.32 -54.89
C GLY A 5 -15.94 -62.23 -53.94
N THR A 6 -15.65 -63.45 -54.38
CA THR A 6 -14.62 -64.31 -53.78
C THR A 6 -13.27 -63.59 -53.82
N THR A 7 -12.88 -62.97 -52.71
CA THR A 7 -11.50 -62.54 -52.47
C THR A 7 -10.70 -63.76 -52.02
N VAL A 8 -9.98 -64.33 -52.98
CA VAL A 8 -8.92 -65.31 -52.77
C VAL A 8 -7.94 -64.75 -51.74
N GLN A 9 -7.82 -65.43 -50.59
CA GLN A 9 -6.74 -65.18 -49.63
C GLN A 9 -5.39 -65.41 -50.34
N PRO A 10 -4.42 -64.48 -50.26
CA PRO A 10 -3.06 -64.78 -50.70
C PRO A 10 -2.49 -65.92 -49.84
N PRO A 11 -1.55 -66.72 -50.36
CA PRO A 11 -1.06 -67.89 -49.64
C PRO A 11 -0.48 -67.44 -48.30
N VAL A 12 -0.95 -68.05 -47.21
CA VAL A 12 -0.28 -67.98 -45.91
C VAL A 12 1.16 -68.43 -46.14
N ASP A 13 2.10 -67.49 -46.15
CA ASP A 13 3.52 -67.78 -46.26
C ASP A 13 3.85 -68.90 -45.27
N GLY A 14 4.37 -70.02 -45.76
CA GLY A 14 4.74 -71.18 -44.92
C GLY A 14 5.71 -70.84 -43.78
N CYS A 15 6.26 -69.62 -43.79
CA CYS A 15 7.06 -69.00 -42.75
C CYS A 15 6.32 -68.80 -41.41
N LEU A 16 5.01 -68.56 -41.39
CA LEU A 16 4.24 -68.27 -40.15
C LEU A 16 3.66 -69.51 -39.46
N LYS A 17 3.85 -70.73 -40.00
CA LYS A 17 3.34 -71.98 -39.39
C LYS A 17 4.00 -72.31 -38.05
N GLU A 18 5.22 -71.84 -37.82
CA GLU A 18 5.90 -71.88 -36.52
C GLU A 18 6.32 -70.46 -36.11
N ARG A 19 5.74 -69.95 -35.01
CA ARG A 19 6.13 -68.67 -34.40
C ARG A 19 7.50 -68.82 -33.72
N LYS A 20 8.46 -67.96 -34.05
CA LYS A 20 9.84 -68.00 -33.52
C LYS A 20 10.15 -66.90 -32.51
N TRP A 21 9.12 -66.38 -31.82
CA TRP A 21 9.25 -65.36 -30.77
C TRP A 21 10.28 -65.69 -29.68
N TRP A 22 10.42 -66.98 -29.30
CA TRP A 22 11.40 -67.43 -28.31
C TRP A 22 12.85 -67.10 -28.71
N CYS A 23 13.19 -67.14 -30.01
CA CYS A 23 14.54 -66.81 -30.49
C CYS A 23 14.92 -65.35 -30.19
N PHE A 24 13.94 -64.44 -30.30
CA PHE A 24 14.16 -63.03 -30.01
C PHE A 24 14.34 -62.77 -28.51
N LEU A 25 13.52 -63.38 -27.65
CA LEU A 25 13.67 -63.25 -26.19
C LEU A 25 14.96 -63.91 -25.68
N LEU A 26 15.28 -65.11 -26.17
CA LEU A 26 16.53 -65.80 -25.82
C LEU A 26 17.76 -64.95 -26.18
N SER A 27 17.71 -64.20 -27.28
CA SER A 27 18.80 -63.30 -27.66
C SER A 27 19.05 -62.19 -26.63
N SER A 28 17.98 -61.58 -26.09
CA SER A 28 18.07 -60.54 -25.05
C SER A 28 18.51 -61.10 -23.69
N ILE A 29 18.00 -62.29 -23.32
CA ILE A 29 18.37 -62.94 -22.06
C ILE A 29 19.84 -63.39 -22.10
N PHE A 30 20.27 -63.95 -23.23
CA PHE A 30 21.64 -64.39 -23.43
C PHE A 30 22.63 -63.22 -23.39
N THR A 31 22.33 -62.10 -24.05
CA THR A 31 23.22 -60.92 -24.00
C THR A 31 23.34 -60.33 -22.59
N PHE A 32 22.24 -60.29 -21.82
CA PHE A 32 22.26 -59.89 -20.42
C PHE A 32 23.13 -60.83 -19.55
N LEU A 33 22.88 -62.15 -19.62
CA LEU A 33 23.61 -63.14 -18.83
C LEU A 33 25.09 -63.21 -19.20
N ALA A 34 25.42 -63.13 -20.49
CA ALA A 34 26.79 -63.09 -20.97
C ALA A 34 27.52 -61.83 -20.48
N GLY A 35 26.89 -60.66 -20.58
CA GLY A 35 27.45 -59.40 -20.06
C GLY A 35 27.67 -59.44 -18.55
N LEU A 36 26.71 -59.97 -17.79
CA LEU A 36 26.81 -60.12 -16.33
C LEU A 36 27.93 -61.09 -15.94
N LEU A 37 28.06 -62.21 -16.65
CA LEU A 37 29.12 -63.20 -16.44
C LEU A 37 30.50 -62.58 -16.72
N ILE A 38 30.66 -61.79 -17.79
CA ILE A 38 31.91 -61.08 -18.11
C ILE A 38 32.28 -60.11 -16.97
N VAL A 39 31.33 -59.33 -16.46
CA VAL A 39 31.58 -58.39 -15.35
C VAL A 39 31.92 -59.13 -14.05
N LEU A 40 31.24 -60.24 -13.75
CA LEU A 40 31.54 -61.07 -12.58
C LEU A 40 32.91 -61.75 -12.67
N LEU A 41 33.28 -62.27 -13.85
CA LEU A 41 34.62 -62.82 -14.09
C LEU A 41 35.70 -61.73 -13.97
N TRP A 42 35.45 -60.53 -14.50
CA TRP A 42 36.36 -59.40 -14.36
C TRP A 42 36.52 -58.98 -12.90
N ARG A 43 35.42 -58.91 -12.12
CA ARG A 43 35.47 -58.65 -10.68
C ARG A 43 36.20 -59.75 -9.92
N ALA A 44 35.95 -61.02 -10.24
CA ALA A 44 36.63 -62.16 -9.62
C ALA A 44 38.14 -62.14 -9.92
N LEU A 45 38.54 -61.86 -11.16
CA LEU A 45 39.94 -61.69 -11.56
C LEU A 45 40.59 -60.49 -10.87
N ALA A 46 39.89 -59.36 -10.75
CA ALA A 46 40.39 -58.19 -10.03
C ALA A 46 40.57 -58.46 -8.53
N VAL A 47 39.66 -59.22 -7.91
CA VAL A 47 39.76 -59.63 -6.49
C VAL A 47 40.87 -60.65 -6.26
N VAL A 48 41.10 -61.57 -7.21
CA VAL A 48 42.16 -62.58 -7.13
C VAL A 48 43.55 -61.99 -7.41
N CYS A 49 43.69 -61.01 -8.31
CA CYS A 49 44.96 -60.40 -8.68
C CYS A 49 45.37 -59.21 -7.78
N CYS A 50 44.42 -58.52 -7.13
CA CYS A 50 44.70 -57.39 -6.25
C CYS A 50 44.24 -57.71 -4.81
N ARG A 51 45.10 -58.39 -4.04
CA ARG A 51 44.97 -58.42 -2.57
C ARG A 51 45.25 -57.01 -2.04
N LYS A 52 44.23 -56.17 -1.91
CA LYS A 52 44.32 -54.87 -1.23
C LYS A 52 43.77 -54.99 0.19
N GLU A 53 44.54 -54.41 1.12
CA GLU A 53 44.32 -54.32 2.56
C GLU A 53 42.94 -53.79 2.96
N PRO A 54 42.47 -54.11 4.19
CA PRO A 54 41.15 -53.69 4.67
C PRO A 54 41.03 -52.17 4.75
N GLU A 55 39.91 -51.64 4.27
CA GLU A 55 39.55 -50.22 4.39
C GLU A 55 39.34 -49.85 5.87
N LEU A 56 40.13 -48.90 6.38
CA LEU A 56 39.85 -48.21 7.65
C LEU A 56 38.64 -47.28 7.50
N ALA A 57 37.86 -47.14 8.58
CA ALA A 57 36.62 -46.37 8.66
C ALA A 57 36.79 -44.87 8.32
N PRO A 58 35.72 -44.20 7.84
CA PRO A 58 35.80 -42.84 7.32
C PRO A 58 35.79 -41.84 8.50
N ASN A 59 36.97 -41.44 9.01
CA ASN A 59 37.23 -40.14 9.68
C ASN A 59 38.63 -40.00 10.33
N ASP A 60 39.69 -40.60 9.78
CA ASP A 60 41.04 -40.49 10.37
C ASP A 60 41.86 -39.31 9.77
N PRO A 61 42.48 -38.40 10.56
CA PRO A 61 43.13 -37.18 10.06
C PRO A 61 44.34 -37.41 9.13
N LYS A 62 44.93 -38.61 9.15
CA LYS A 62 46.13 -38.96 8.35
C LYS A 62 45.88 -39.16 6.86
N GLN A 63 44.63 -39.23 6.39
CA GLN A 63 44.32 -39.28 4.95
C GLN A 63 44.53 -37.93 4.23
N LYS A 64 44.47 -36.80 4.95
CA LYS A 64 44.68 -35.46 4.36
C LYS A 64 46.14 -35.22 3.96
N GLU A 65 47.10 -35.80 4.69
CA GLU A 65 48.53 -35.75 4.34
C GLU A 65 48.90 -36.73 3.22
N GLN A 66 48.22 -37.88 3.11
CA GLN A 66 48.45 -38.82 2.00
C GLN A 66 47.88 -38.33 0.65
N LYS A 67 46.83 -37.49 0.66
CA LYS A 67 46.28 -36.86 -0.55
C LYS A 67 47.17 -35.74 -1.10
N THR A 68 47.85 -34.98 -0.23
CA THR A 68 48.77 -33.91 -0.63
C THR A 68 50.13 -34.44 -1.10
N ALA A 69 50.61 -35.56 -0.54
CA ALA A 69 51.84 -36.21 -1.00
C ALA A 69 51.73 -37.00 -2.32
N ARG A 70 50.51 -37.24 -2.85
CA ARG A 70 50.28 -37.93 -4.13
C ARG A 70 50.15 -37.01 -5.35
N GLN A 71 50.08 -35.69 -5.17
CA GLN A 71 50.00 -34.73 -6.29
C GLN A 71 51.36 -34.43 -6.98
N GLY A 72 52.44 -35.12 -6.61
CA GLY A 72 53.79 -34.88 -7.12
C GLY A 72 54.49 -36.06 -7.80
N LYS A 73 53.79 -37.15 -8.13
CA LYS A 73 54.32 -38.24 -8.97
C LYS A 73 53.32 -38.57 -10.06
N GLU A 74 53.67 -38.21 -11.30
CA GLU A 74 53.03 -38.75 -12.51
C GLU A 74 53.08 -40.28 -12.42
N PHE A 75 51.93 -40.88 -12.13
CA PHE A 75 51.68 -42.30 -12.28
C PHE A 75 50.95 -42.42 -13.62
N GLU A 76 51.55 -43.14 -14.57
CA GLU A 76 50.95 -43.42 -15.89
C GLU A 76 49.46 -43.77 -15.72
N GLY A 77 48.60 -42.89 -16.21
CA GLY A 77 47.17 -43.12 -16.26
C GLY A 77 46.92 -44.35 -17.13
N THR A 78 46.52 -45.45 -16.53
CA THR A 78 46.03 -46.63 -17.26
C THR A 78 44.99 -46.14 -18.29
N PHE A 79 45.11 -46.50 -19.56
CA PHE A 79 44.17 -46.13 -20.65
C PHE A 79 42.67 -46.19 -20.26
N MET A 80 42.30 -47.10 -19.35
CA MET A 80 40.94 -47.22 -18.79
C MET A 80 40.47 -46.01 -17.97
N THR A 81 41.35 -45.29 -17.26
CA THR A 81 40.97 -44.10 -16.48
C THR A 81 40.71 -42.91 -17.41
N GLU A 82 41.58 -42.71 -18.41
CA GLU A 82 41.38 -41.66 -19.43
C GLU A 82 40.12 -41.89 -20.26
N ALA A 83 39.88 -43.14 -20.69
CA ALA A 83 38.67 -43.49 -21.43
C ALA A 83 37.38 -43.30 -20.60
N LYS A 84 37.44 -43.55 -19.29
CA LYS A 84 36.32 -43.31 -18.37
C LYS A 84 36.02 -41.83 -18.22
N ASP A 85 37.04 -41.01 -18.03
CA ASP A 85 36.89 -39.56 -17.86
C ASP A 85 36.38 -38.92 -19.16
N TRP A 86 36.93 -39.31 -20.31
CA TRP A 86 36.44 -38.89 -21.63
C TRP A 86 34.96 -39.27 -21.86
N ALA A 87 34.58 -40.51 -21.55
CA ALA A 87 33.20 -40.96 -21.68
C ALA A 87 32.26 -40.24 -20.70
N GLY A 88 32.73 -39.94 -19.48
CA GLY A 88 32.01 -39.18 -18.47
C GLY A 88 31.74 -37.72 -18.89
N GLU A 89 32.74 -37.05 -19.46
CA GLU A 89 32.60 -35.71 -20.03
C GLU A 89 31.60 -35.66 -21.20
N LEU A 90 31.54 -36.73 -21.99
CA LEU A 90 30.63 -36.84 -23.13
C LEU A 90 29.16 -37.05 -22.69
N ILE A 91 28.91 -37.82 -21.63
CA ILE A 91 27.55 -38.07 -21.12
C ILE A 91 27.01 -36.90 -20.31
N SER A 92 27.88 -36.24 -19.53
CA SER A 92 27.48 -35.12 -18.65
C SER A 92 27.07 -33.84 -19.41
N GLY A 93 27.24 -33.80 -20.74
CA GLY A 93 26.85 -32.64 -21.56
C GLY A 93 27.65 -31.37 -21.26
N GLN A 94 28.80 -31.48 -20.58
CA GLN A 94 29.68 -30.37 -20.26
C GLN A 94 30.44 -29.88 -21.51
N THR A 95 30.85 -30.81 -22.37
CA THR A 95 31.50 -30.53 -23.65
C THR A 95 30.47 -30.25 -24.75
N THR A 96 30.85 -29.46 -25.78
CA THR A 96 29.99 -29.21 -26.95
C THR A 96 29.66 -30.51 -27.70
N THR A 97 30.63 -31.42 -27.80
CA THR A 97 30.45 -32.77 -28.36
C THR A 97 29.49 -33.61 -27.54
N GLY A 98 29.57 -33.54 -26.20
CA GLY A 98 28.63 -34.21 -25.30
C GLY A 98 27.20 -33.68 -25.45
N ARG A 99 27.01 -32.37 -25.58
CA ARG A 99 25.68 -31.77 -25.86
C ARG A 99 25.10 -32.25 -27.19
N ILE A 100 25.91 -32.33 -28.24
CA ILE A 100 25.47 -32.87 -29.54
C ILE A 100 25.05 -34.33 -29.39
N LEU A 101 25.84 -35.15 -28.67
CA LEU A 101 25.49 -36.54 -28.41
C LEU A 101 24.16 -36.65 -27.66
N VAL A 102 23.96 -35.87 -26.59
CA VAL A 102 22.74 -35.87 -25.78
C VAL A 102 21.51 -35.45 -26.60
N VAL A 103 21.63 -34.41 -27.43
CA VAL A 103 20.55 -33.97 -28.34
C VAL A 103 20.24 -35.04 -29.38
N LEU A 104 21.26 -35.69 -29.96
CA LEU A 104 21.07 -36.78 -30.91
C LEU A 104 20.38 -37.97 -30.26
N VAL A 105 20.76 -38.36 -29.05
CA VAL A 105 20.09 -39.42 -28.27
C VAL A 105 18.62 -39.08 -28.06
N PHE A 106 18.30 -37.85 -27.70
CA PHE A 106 16.92 -37.37 -27.54
C PHE A 106 16.12 -37.50 -28.84
N ILE A 107 16.59 -36.91 -29.95
CA ILE A 107 15.89 -36.94 -31.24
C ILE A 107 15.72 -38.38 -31.75
N LEU A 108 16.78 -39.19 -31.68
CA LEU A 108 16.74 -40.58 -32.15
C LEU A 108 15.86 -41.45 -31.26
N SER A 109 15.74 -41.16 -29.95
CA SER A 109 14.85 -41.91 -29.06
C SER A 109 13.37 -41.69 -29.42
N ILE A 110 13.00 -40.45 -29.73
CA ILE A 110 11.65 -40.10 -30.20
C ILE A 110 11.41 -40.72 -31.59
N ALA A 111 12.35 -40.59 -32.52
CA ALA A 111 12.23 -41.18 -33.86
C ALA A 111 12.09 -42.71 -33.79
N SER A 112 12.85 -43.38 -32.93
CA SER A 112 12.77 -44.83 -32.70
C SER A 112 11.44 -45.27 -32.08
N LEU A 113 10.82 -44.41 -31.25
CA LEU A 113 9.47 -44.64 -30.73
C LEU A 113 8.39 -44.42 -31.80
N ILE A 114 8.54 -43.42 -32.67
CA ILE A 114 7.64 -43.20 -33.81
C ILE A 114 7.66 -44.39 -34.76
N ILE A 115 8.83 -44.96 -35.04
CA ILE A 115 8.94 -46.20 -35.84
C ILE A 115 8.17 -47.35 -35.17
N TYR A 116 8.26 -47.47 -33.84
CA TYR A 116 7.45 -48.45 -33.11
C TYR A 116 5.94 -48.19 -33.30
N PHE A 117 5.47 -46.95 -33.25
CA PHE A 117 4.04 -46.65 -33.49
C PHE A 117 3.61 -46.97 -34.93
N ILE A 118 4.46 -46.72 -35.92
CA ILE A 118 4.20 -47.06 -37.32
C ILE A 118 4.10 -48.58 -37.47
N ASP A 119 5.07 -49.33 -36.91
CA ASP A 119 5.06 -50.80 -36.98
C ASP A 119 3.88 -51.40 -36.18
N ALA A 120 3.57 -50.85 -34.99
CA ALA A 120 2.48 -51.32 -34.13
C ALA A 120 1.09 -50.97 -34.66
N SER A 121 0.98 -49.98 -35.56
CA SER A 121 -0.30 -49.67 -36.23
C SER A 121 -0.76 -50.78 -37.17
N THR A 122 0.11 -51.72 -37.51
CA THR A 122 -0.23 -52.86 -38.34
C THR A 122 -0.70 -54.06 -37.51
N GLU A 123 -1.83 -54.66 -37.90
CA GLU A 123 -2.64 -55.60 -37.10
C GLU A 123 -1.99 -56.97 -36.77
N VAL A 124 -0.74 -57.22 -37.18
CA VAL A 124 -0.08 -58.53 -37.07
C VAL A 124 1.25 -58.45 -36.32
N VAL A 125 1.43 -59.32 -35.31
CA VAL A 125 2.57 -59.36 -34.36
C VAL A 125 3.89 -59.84 -34.99
N GLU A 126 3.84 -60.77 -35.94
CA GLU A 126 5.01 -61.32 -36.67
C GLU A 126 4.81 -61.19 -38.18
N ARG A 127 5.84 -60.73 -38.90
CA ARG A 127 5.85 -60.67 -40.38
C ARG A 127 7.11 -61.29 -40.94
N CYS A 128 6.97 -62.02 -42.04
CA CYS A 128 8.08 -62.55 -42.82
C CYS A 128 8.32 -61.64 -44.02
N GLN A 129 9.32 -60.76 -43.93
CA GLN A 129 9.67 -59.84 -45.00
C GLN A 129 11.18 -59.77 -45.13
N LYS A 130 11.68 -59.96 -46.37
CA LYS A 130 13.11 -59.86 -46.67
C LYS A 130 13.62 -58.45 -46.37
N TRP A 131 14.79 -58.36 -45.75
CA TRP A 131 15.43 -57.11 -45.32
C TRP A 131 15.55 -56.04 -46.43
N SER A 132 15.80 -56.46 -47.68
CA SER A 132 15.94 -55.54 -48.83
C SER A 132 14.67 -54.75 -49.15
N ASN A 133 13.49 -55.25 -48.78
CA ASN A 133 12.20 -54.66 -49.16
C ASN A 133 11.56 -53.82 -48.04
N ASN A 134 12.20 -53.70 -46.87
CA ASN A 134 11.62 -53.03 -45.72
C ASN A 134 12.46 -51.82 -45.27
N ILE A 135 12.01 -50.62 -45.67
CA ILE A 135 12.66 -49.35 -45.32
C ILE A 135 12.59 -49.09 -43.80
N THR A 136 11.49 -49.46 -43.12
CA THR A 136 11.36 -49.20 -41.67
C THR A 136 12.37 -50.01 -40.87
N GLN A 137 12.63 -51.26 -41.25
CA GLN A 137 13.63 -52.11 -40.62
C GLN A 137 15.06 -51.62 -40.85
N GLN A 138 15.37 -51.05 -42.03
CA GLN A 138 16.68 -50.48 -42.32
C GLN A 138 16.97 -49.23 -41.46
N ILE A 139 15.99 -48.34 -41.33
CA ILE A 139 16.09 -47.16 -40.47
C ILE A 139 16.18 -47.57 -38.99
N ASP A 140 15.37 -48.55 -38.56
CA ASP A 140 15.40 -49.06 -37.18
C ASP A 140 16.77 -49.63 -36.81
N LEU A 141 17.40 -50.37 -37.72
CA LEU A 141 18.75 -50.89 -37.54
C LEU A 141 19.77 -49.76 -37.33
N ALA A 142 19.70 -48.70 -38.15
CA ALA A 142 20.60 -47.56 -38.02
C ALA A 142 20.50 -46.90 -36.63
N PHE A 143 19.27 -46.76 -36.11
CA PHE A 143 19.04 -46.23 -34.77
C PHE A 143 19.56 -47.18 -33.68
N ASN A 144 19.34 -48.49 -33.80
CA ASN A 144 19.83 -49.46 -32.82
C ASN A 144 21.37 -49.57 -32.81
N ILE A 145 22.04 -49.40 -33.96
CA ILE A 145 23.51 -49.29 -34.01
C ILE A 145 23.99 -48.07 -33.24
N PHE A 146 23.34 -46.91 -33.42
CA PHE A 146 23.66 -45.72 -32.64
C PHE A 146 23.45 -45.95 -31.14
N PHE A 147 22.33 -46.55 -30.73
CA PHE A 147 22.07 -46.87 -29.32
C PHE A 147 23.05 -47.90 -28.75
N MET A 148 23.55 -48.83 -29.56
CA MET A 148 24.59 -49.76 -29.16
C MET A 148 25.90 -49.04 -28.83
N VAL A 149 26.33 -48.10 -29.68
CA VAL A 149 27.50 -47.25 -29.41
C VAL A 149 27.28 -46.42 -28.14
N TYR A 150 26.09 -45.82 -28.00
CA TYR A 150 25.73 -45.06 -26.81
C TYR A 150 25.72 -45.91 -25.52
N PHE A 151 25.23 -47.14 -25.59
CA PHE A 151 25.28 -48.12 -24.50
C PHE A 151 26.72 -48.39 -24.06
N PHE A 152 27.65 -48.60 -25.00
CA PHE A 152 29.06 -48.82 -24.67
C PHE A 152 29.73 -47.59 -24.06
N ILE A 153 29.41 -46.38 -24.54
CA ILE A 153 29.91 -45.13 -23.95
C ILE A 153 29.45 -45.02 -22.48
N ARG A 154 28.16 -45.29 -22.20
CA ARG A 154 27.63 -45.32 -20.83
C ARG A 154 28.27 -46.42 -19.98
N PHE A 155 28.48 -47.60 -20.53
CA PHE A 155 29.16 -48.70 -19.86
C PHE A 155 30.59 -48.32 -19.46
N ILE A 156 31.35 -47.62 -20.31
CA ILE A 156 32.72 -47.17 -20.02
C ILE A 156 32.72 -46.10 -18.92
N ALA A 157 31.81 -45.13 -18.99
CA ALA A 157 31.71 -44.05 -18.01
C ALA A 157 31.28 -44.51 -16.61
N ALA A 158 30.45 -45.57 -16.51
CA ALA A 158 29.91 -46.04 -15.25
C ALA A 158 31.01 -46.39 -14.23
N SER A 159 30.88 -45.87 -13.00
CA SER A 159 31.82 -46.19 -11.91
C SER A 159 31.66 -47.63 -11.41
N ASP A 160 30.42 -48.10 -11.28
CA ASP A 160 30.12 -49.49 -10.98
C ASP A 160 29.48 -50.18 -12.19
N LYS A 161 30.22 -51.13 -12.78
CA LYS A 161 29.78 -51.89 -13.96
C LYS A 161 28.62 -52.85 -13.66
N LEU A 162 28.50 -53.35 -12.42
CA LEU A 162 27.45 -54.31 -12.07
C LEU A 162 26.11 -53.60 -11.87
N TRP A 163 26.12 -52.47 -11.16
CA TRP A 163 24.93 -51.63 -11.01
C TRP A 163 24.43 -51.07 -12.35
N PHE A 164 25.35 -50.68 -13.24
CA PHE A 164 24.99 -50.24 -14.59
C PHE A 164 24.27 -51.33 -15.40
N MET A 165 24.68 -52.60 -15.29
CA MET A 165 24.00 -53.71 -15.96
C MET A 165 22.58 -53.96 -15.44
N LEU A 166 22.27 -53.53 -14.20
CA LEU A 166 20.95 -53.64 -13.57
C LEU A 166 20.14 -52.34 -13.65
N GLU A 167 20.64 -51.32 -14.35
CA GLU A 167 19.95 -50.05 -14.54
C GLU A 167 18.76 -50.21 -15.51
N MET A 168 17.64 -49.54 -15.22
CA MET A 168 16.41 -49.62 -16.03
C MET A 168 16.66 -49.31 -17.52
N TYR A 169 17.48 -48.30 -17.83
CA TYR A 169 17.81 -47.94 -19.20
C TYR A 169 18.64 -48.99 -19.94
N SER A 170 19.46 -49.75 -19.21
CA SER A 170 20.21 -50.88 -19.76
C SER A 170 19.28 -52.03 -20.12
N PHE A 171 18.25 -52.28 -19.31
CA PHE A 171 17.19 -53.24 -19.67
C PHE A 171 16.46 -52.88 -20.96
N VAL A 172 16.12 -51.60 -21.16
CA VAL A 172 15.52 -51.15 -22.43
C VAL A 172 16.42 -51.48 -23.61
N ASP A 173 17.73 -51.28 -23.48
CA ASP A 173 18.70 -51.56 -24.54
C ASP A 173 18.83 -53.08 -24.81
N TYR A 174 18.82 -53.94 -23.78
CA TYR A 174 18.87 -55.40 -23.94
C TYR A 174 17.65 -55.97 -24.66
N PHE A 175 16.46 -55.40 -24.44
CA PHE A 175 15.23 -55.88 -25.05
C PHE A 175 14.91 -55.24 -26.41
N THR A 176 15.66 -54.20 -26.81
CA THR A 176 15.43 -53.50 -28.09
C THR A 176 16.55 -53.70 -29.12
N ILE A 177 17.82 -53.77 -28.69
CA ILE A 177 18.97 -53.82 -29.59
C ILE A 177 19.21 -55.23 -30.16
N PRO A 178 19.43 -56.29 -29.37
CA PRO A 178 19.68 -57.64 -29.89
C PRO A 178 18.57 -58.21 -30.79
N PRO A 179 17.27 -58.06 -30.46
CA PRO A 179 16.19 -58.54 -31.33
C PRO A 179 16.19 -57.90 -32.73
N SER A 180 16.69 -56.66 -32.86
CA SER A 180 16.80 -55.99 -34.17
C SER A 180 17.85 -56.65 -35.07
N PHE A 181 18.96 -57.15 -34.51
CA PHE A 181 19.97 -57.90 -35.25
C PHE A 181 19.48 -59.32 -35.60
N VAL A 182 18.79 -59.98 -34.67
CA VAL A 182 18.19 -61.31 -34.90
C VAL A 182 17.10 -61.25 -35.98
N SER A 183 16.37 -60.12 -36.07
CA SER A 183 15.35 -59.89 -37.09
C SER A 183 15.91 -59.93 -38.51
N ILE A 184 17.18 -59.52 -38.69
CA ILE A 184 17.90 -59.59 -39.97
C ILE A 184 18.34 -61.03 -40.23
N TYR A 185 18.91 -61.70 -39.23
CA TYR A 185 19.39 -63.08 -39.37
C TYR A 185 18.27 -64.07 -39.72
N LEU A 186 17.06 -63.84 -39.20
CA LEU A 186 15.90 -64.71 -39.41
C LEU A 186 14.97 -64.26 -40.55
N ASP A 187 15.23 -63.14 -41.23
CA ASP A 187 14.34 -62.50 -42.22
C ASP A 187 12.88 -62.36 -41.72
N ARG A 188 12.72 -62.05 -40.42
CA ARG A 188 11.43 -61.93 -39.72
C ARG A 188 11.40 -60.71 -38.82
N THR A 189 10.33 -59.94 -38.87
CA THR A 189 10.10 -58.82 -37.94
C THR A 189 9.13 -59.23 -36.84
N TRP A 190 9.50 -58.91 -35.61
CA TRP A 190 8.68 -59.14 -34.42
C TRP A 190 8.52 -57.84 -33.65
N ILE A 191 7.27 -57.46 -33.36
CA ILE A 191 6.96 -56.23 -32.60
C ILE A 191 7.42 -56.36 -31.14
N GLY A 192 7.24 -57.55 -30.54
CA GLY A 192 7.76 -57.96 -29.23
C GLY A 192 7.77 -56.87 -28.16
N LEU A 193 8.94 -56.70 -27.53
CA LEU A 193 9.17 -55.75 -26.43
C LEU A 193 9.61 -54.35 -26.92
N ARG A 194 9.38 -54.00 -28.20
CA ARG A 194 9.78 -52.68 -28.75
C ARG A 194 9.08 -51.51 -28.06
N PHE A 195 7.92 -51.73 -27.41
CA PHE A 195 7.23 -50.70 -26.62
C PHE A 195 8.07 -50.17 -25.44
N LEU A 196 9.07 -50.94 -24.96
CA LEU A 196 9.99 -50.48 -23.90
C LEU A 196 10.77 -49.23 -24.30
N ARG A 197 10.84 -48.89 -25.60
CA ARG A 197 11.40 -47.63 -26.09
C ARG A 197 10.70 -46.40 -25.48
N ALA A 198 9.42 -46.50 -25.10
CA ALA A 198 8.71 -45.41 -24.46
C ALA A 198 9.25 -45.07 -23.05
N LEU A 199 9.91 -46.00 -22.34
CA LEU A 199 10.61 -45.70 -21.08
C LEU A 199 11.76 -44.71 -21.27
N ARG A 200 12.31 -44.57 -22.49
CA ARG A 200 13.35 -43.59 -22.78
C ARG A 200 12.85 -42.15 -22.68
N LEU A 201 11.53 -41.91 -22.68
CA LEU A 201 11.00 -40.57 -22.42
C LEU A 201 11.36 -40.09 -21.00
N MET A 202 11.55 -40.99 -20.02
CA MET A 202 11.90 -40.62 -18.64
C MET A 202 13.21 -39.82 -18.53
N THR A 203 14.13 -39.92 -19.50
CA THR A 203 15.39 -39.16 -19.52
C THR A 203 15.25 -37.74 -20.05
N VAL A 204 14.09 -37.39 -20.63
CA VAL A 204 13.85 -36.06 -21.23
C VAL A 204 14.05 -34.90 -20.25
N PRO A 205 13.56 -34.95 -19.00
CA PRO A 205 13.79 -33.87 -18.03
C PRO A 205 15.29 -33.67 -17.74
N ASP A 206 16.03 -34.76 -17.57
CA ASP A 206 17.49 -34.73 -17.30
C ASP A 206 18.23 -34.12 -18.50
N ILE A 207 17.86 -34.52 -19.71
CA ILE A 207 18.43 -33.98 -20.96
C ILE A 207 18.14 -32.48 -21.08
N LEU A 208 16.91 -32.05 -20.83
CA LEU A 208 16.53 -30.64 -20.87
C LEU A 208 17.22 -29.80 -19.78
N GLN A 209 17.55 -30.42 -18.64
CA GLN A 209 18.37 -29.82 -17.59
C GLN A 209 19.83 -29.68 -18.03
N TYR A 210 20.43 -30.71 -18.66
CA TYR A 210 21.78 -30.63 -19.23
C TYR A 210 21.91 -29.55 -20.31
N LEU A 211 20.85 -29.33 -21.09
CA LEU A 211 20.78 -28.28 -22.10
C LEU A 211 20.47 -26.88 -21.52
N ASN A 212 20.29 -26.77 -20.20
CA ASN A 212 19.98 -25.53 -19.48
C ASN A 212 18.68 -24.84 -19.96
N ILE A 213 17.73 -25.63 -20.47
CA ILE A 213 16.40 -25.17 -20.89
C ILE A 213 15.47 -25.08 -19.67
N LEU A 214 15.50 -26.09 -18.79
CA LEU A 214 14.74 -26.10 -17.54
C LEU A 214 15.60 -25.53 -16.40
N LYS A 215 15.24 -24.34 -15.91
CA LYS A 215 15.99 -23.62 -14.85
C LYS A 215 15.30 -23.62 -13.49
N THR A 216 13.96 -23.68 -13.47
CA THR A 216 13.17 -23.53 -12.24
C THR A 216 12.83 -24.90 -11.66
N SER A 217 12.85 -25.03 -10.33
CA SER A 217 12.45 -26.26 -9.64
C SER A 217 11.04 -26.72 -10.03
N SER A 218 10.09 -25.79 -10.18
CA SER A 218 8.72 -26.08 -10.62
C SER A 218 8.64 -26.63 -12.05
N SER A 219 9.42 -26.09 -12.99
CA SER A 219 9.39 -26.56 -14.39
C SER A 219 10.13 -27.89 -14.56
N ILE A 220 11.20 -28.13 -13.79
CA ILE A 220 11.89 -29.42 -13.73
C ILE A 220 10.93 -30.48 -13.20
N ARG A 221 10.28 -30.22 -12.06
CA ARG A 221 9.32 -31.15 -11.43
C ARG A 221 8.13 -31.43 -12.34
N LEU A 222 7.59 -30.41 -13.01
CA LEU A 222 6.52 -30.57 -14.01
C LEU A 222 6.95 -31.48 -15.17
N ALA A 223 8.13 -31.23 -15.76
CA ALA A 223 8.64 -32.06 -16.85
C ALA A 223 8.87 -33.52 -16.41
N GLN A 224 9.36 -33.73 -15.19
CA GLN A 224 9.55 -35.06 -14.59
C GLN A 224 8.21 -35.81 -14.45
N LEU A 225 7.21 -35.19 -13.83
CA LEU A 225 5.89 -35.82 -13.65
C LEU A 225 5.22 -36.16 -14.98
N VAL A 226 5.23 -35.22 -15.93
CA VAL A 226 4.62 -35.42 -17.26
C VAL A 226 5.33 -36.54 -18.02
N SER A 227 6.66 -36.55 -17.99
CA SER A 227 7.44 -37.58 -18.68
C SER A 227 7.24 -38.99 -18.07
N ILE A 228 7.27 -39.09 -16.75
CA ILE A 228 7.03 -40.34 -16.02
C ILE A 228 5.60 -40.85 -16.29
N PHE A 229 4.61 -39.97 -16.26
CA PHE A 229 3.21 -40.35 -16.53
C PHE A 229 3.03 -40.88 -17.97
N ILE A 230 3.51 -40.16 -18.98
CA ILE A 230 3.39 -40.56 -20.39
C ILE A 230 4.16 -41.85 -20.68
N SER A 231 5.37 -42.01 -20.15
CA SER A 231 6.19 -43.20 -20.38
C SER A 231 5.57 -44.47 -19.77
N VAL A 232 5.08 -44.41 -18.52
CA VAL A 232 4.41 -45.55 -17.88
C VAL A 232 3.10 -45.89 -18.60
N TRP A 233 2.32 -44.88 -19.01
CA TRP A 233 1.07 -45.09 -19.73
C TRP A 233 1.27 -45.77 -21.10
N LEU A 234 2.21 -45.27 -21.92
CA LEU A 234 2.50 -45.84 -23.24
C LEU A 234 3.11 -47.25 -23.15
N THR A 235 3.96 -47.50 -22.15
CA THR A 235 4.56 -48.83 -21.97
C THR A 235 3.55 -49.86 -21.52
N ALA A 236 2.65 -49.51 -20.59
CA ALA A 236 1.55 -50.37 -20.20
C ALA A 236 0.60 -50.66 -21.38
N ALA A 237 0.35 -49.67 -22.25
CA ALA A 237 -0.46 -49.87 -23.45
C ALA A 237 0.22 -50.85 -24.41
N GLY A 238 1.55 -50.77 -24.54
CA GLY A 238 2.35 -51.70 -25.31
C GLY A 238 2.33 -53.13 -24.76
N ILE A 239 2.31 -53.30 -23.44
CA ILE A 239 2.17 -54.61 -22.78
C ILE A 239 0.81 -55.23 -23.13
N ILE A 240 -0.28 -54.48 -22.95
CA ILE A 240 -1.63 -54.98 -23.27
C ILE A 240 -1.76 -55.29 -24.76
N HIS A 241 -1.25 -54.40 -25.62
CA HIS A 241 -1.21 -54.62 -27.07
C HIS A 241 -0.46 -55.91 -27.44
N LEU A 242 0.66 -56.22 -26.77
CA LEU A 242 1.38 -57.46 -26.99
C LEU A 242 0.58 -58.68 -26.48
N LEU A 243 0.02 -58.61 -25.28
CA LEU A 243 -0.68 -59.73 -24.65
C LEU A 243 -1.98 -60.10 -25.40
N GLU A 244 -2.82 -59.11 -25.73
CA GLU A 244 -4.11 -59.35 -26.40
C GLU A 244 -3.93 -59.83 -27.85
N ASN A 245 -2.98 -59.25 -28.59
CA ASN A 245 -2.71 -59.66 -29.98
C ASN A 245 -1.96 -61.00 -30.08
N SER A 246 -1.24 -61.41 -29.04
CA SER A 246 -0.51 -62.69 -29.04
C SER A 246 -1.41 -63.88 -28.68
N GLY A 247 -2.37 -63.68 -27.76
CA GLY A 247 -3.24 -64.73 -27.22
C GLY A 247 -2.70 -65.39 -25.94
N ASP A 248 -3.48 -66.30 -25.35
CA ASP A 248 -3.10 -67.02 -24.12
C ASP A 248 -1.95 -68.03 -24.35
N PRO A 249 -1.08 -68.28 -23.36
CA PRO A 249 0.13 -69.10 -23.54
C PRO A 249 -0.16 -70.57 -23.89
N PHE A 250 0.88 -71.25 -24.41
CA PHE A 250 0.93 -72.67 -24.82
C PHE A 250 0.24 -73.03 -26.15
N GLU A 251 -0.97 -72.51 -26.44
CA GLU A 251 -1.66 -72.78 -27.72
C GLU A 251 -2.03 -71.51 -28.52
N PHE A 252 -1.78 -70.31 -27.96
CA PHE A 252 -2.11 -69.01 -28.58
C PHE A 252 -3.60 -68.90 -28.98
N THR A 253 -4.47 -69.47 -28.16
CA THR A 253 -5.92 -69.37 -28.30
C THR A 253 -6.43 -68.01 -27.80
N ASN A 254 -7.57 -67.55 -28.31
CA ASN A 254 -8.22 -66.28 -27.97
C ASN A 254 -7.43 -64.97 -28.29
N PRO A 255 -6.82 -64.81 -29.47
CA PRO A 255 -6.23 -63.51 -29.84
C PRO A 255 -7.34 -62.48 -30.12
N GLN A 256 -7.21 -61.29 -29.54
CA GLN A 256 -8.06 -60.14 -29.84
C GLN A 256 -7.22 -59.11 -30.60
N HIS A 257 -7.54 -58.90 -31.88
CA HIS A 257 -6.85 -57.92 -32.72
C HIS A 257 -7.21 -56.50 -32.31
N LEU A 258 -6.41 -55.92 -31.42
CA LEU A 258 -6.52 -54.53 -30.98
C LEU A 258 -5.38 -53.70 -31.56
N SER A 259 -5.73 -52.53 -32.10
CA SER A 259 -4.71 -51.53 -32.45
C SER A 259 -4.03 -50.99 -31.19
N TYR A 260 -2.76 -50.62 -31.29
CA TYR A 260 -2.02 -49.99 -30.20
C TYR A 260 -2.76 -48.75 -29.64
N TRP A 261 -3.32 -47.93 -30.51
CA TRP A 261 -4.06 -46.72 -30.10
C TRP A 261 -5.35 -47.03 -29.35
N THR A 262 -6.02 -48.15 -29.68
CA THR A 262 -7.17 -48.65 -28.92
C THR A 262 -6.76 -49.08 -27.51
N CYS A 263 -5.58 -49.67 -27.35
CA CYS A 263 -5.03 -50.03 -26.04
C CYS A 263 -4.65 -48.78 -25.21
N VAL A 264 -4.09 -47.74 -25.86
CA VAL A 264 -3.79 -46.44 -25.23
C VAL A 264 -5.08 -45.79 -24.72
N TYR A 265 -6.13 -45.74 -25.54
CA TYR A 265 -7.46 -45.27 -25.17
C TYR A 265 -8.06 -46.07 -24.01
N PHE A 266 -8.03 -47.40 -24.10
CA PHE A 266 -8.52 -48.28 -23.03
C PHE A 266 -7.81 -48.02 -21.69
N LEU A 267 -6.49 -47.81 -21.71
CA LEU A 267 -5.75 -47.55 -20.49
C LEU A 267 -6.03 -46.18 -19.86
N ILE A 268 -6.20 -45.12 -20.64
CA ILE A 268 -6.52 -43.82 -20.05
C ILE A 268 -7.93 -43.82 -19.43
N VAL A 269 -8.89 -44.51 -20.05
CA VAL A 269 -10.26 -44.68 -19.54
C VAL A 269 -10.28 -45.51 -18.25
N THR A 270 -9.44 -46.55 -18.15
CA THR A 270 -9.35 -47.40 -16.96
C THR A 270 -8.56 -46.75 -15.82
N MET A 271 -7.44 -46.06 -16.10
CA MET A 271 -6.67 -45.31 -15.11
C MET A 271 -7.45 -44.11 -14.53
N SER A 272 -8.32 -43.49 -15.33
CA SER A 272 -9.21 -42.42 -14.85
C SER A 272 -10.47 -42.93 -14.15
N THR A 273 -10.61 -44.25 -13.95
CA THR A 273 -11.76 -44.92 -13.31
C THR A 273 -13.11 -44.77 -14.04
N VAL A 274 -13.11 -44.33 -15.31
CA VAL A 274 -14.35 -44.13 -16.07
C VAL A 274 -14.96 -45.48 -16.52
N GLY A 275 -14.15 -46.34 -17.16
CA GLY A 275 -14.53 -47.72 -17.46
C GLY A 275 -15.79 -47.92 -18.33
N TYR A 276 -15.83 -47.35 -19.54
CA TYR A 276 -16.99 -47.45 -20.45
C TYR A 276 -17.43 -48.89 -20.79
N GLY A 277 -16.50 -49.86 -20.79
CA GLY A 277 -16.78 -51.27 -21.10
C GLY A 277 -16.91 -51.57 -22.60
N ASP A 278 -16.59 -50.61 -23.47
CA ASP A 278 -16.53 -50.72 -24.93
C ASP A 278 -15.33 -51.56 -25.40
N VAL A 279 -14.20 -51.45 -24.71
CA VAL A 279 -12.99 -52.25 -24.91
C VAL A 279 -12.60 -52.88 -23.58
N TYR A 280 -12.25 -54.17 -23.60
CA TYR A 280 -11.79 -54.91 -22.42
C TYR A 280 -10.85 -56.05 -22.81
N CYS A 281 -9.94 -56.44 -21.91
CA CYS A 281 -9.03 -57.57 -22.07
C CYS A 281 -9.78 -58.90 -22.02
N GLN A 282 -9.63 -59.73 -23.06
CA GLN A 282 -10.18 -61.08 -23.08
C GLN A 282 -9.18 -62.12 -22.57
N THR A 283 -7.89 -61.91 -22.81
CA THR A 283 -6.82 -62.84 -22.41
C THR A 283 -6.66 -62.93 -20.89
N VAL A 284 -6.26 -64.10 -20.40
CA VAL A 284 -5.99 -64.34 -18.96
C VAL A 284 -4.79 -63.51 -18.51
N LEU A 285 -3.75 -63.43 -19.36
CA LEU A 285 -2.56 -62.62 -19.07
C LEU A 285 -2.87 -61.12 -19.08
N GLY A 286 -3.67 -60.63 -20.04
CA GLY A 286 -4.08 -59.22 -20.11
C GLY A 286 -4.92 -58.81 -18.89
N ARG A 287 -5.88 -59.64 -18.46
CA ARG A 287 -6.66 -59.40 -17.24
C ARG A 287 -5.80 -59.41 -15.98
N THR A 288 -4.85 -60.35 -15.88
CA THR A 288 -3.94 -60.41 -14.73
C THR A 288 -3.06 -59.17 -14.66
N PHE A 289 -2.50 -58.74 -15.80
CA PHE A 289 -1.74 -57.49 -15.89
C PHE A 289 -2.59 -56.28 -15.52
N LEU A 290 -3.82 -56.19 -16.01
CA LEU A 290 -4.74 -55.09 -15.71
C LEU A 290 -4.98 -54.95 -14.20
N VAL A 291 -5.18 -56.04 -13.47
CA VAL A 291 -5.40 -56.01 -12.01
C VAL A 291 -4.19 -55.40 -11.28
N PHE A 292 -2.97 -55.83 -11.60
CA PHE A 292 -1.76 -55.25 -11.00
C PHE A 292 -1.54 -53.81 -11.45
N PHE A 293 -1.79 -53.53 -12.73
CA PHE A 293 -1.63 -52.19 -13.30
C PHE A 293 -2.60 -51.20 -12.66
N LEU A 294 -3.85 -51.57 -12.37
CA LEU A 294 -4.81 -50.69 -11.72
C LEU A 294 -4.37 -50.30 -10.30
N LEU A 295 -3.77 -51.21 -9.52
CA LEU A 295 -3.26 -50.88 -8.18
C LEU A 295 -2.19 -49.77 -8.22
N VAL A 296 -1.28 -49.84 -9.21
CA VAL A 296 -0.20 -48.86 -9.36
C VAL A 296 -0.68 -47.61 -10.11
N GLY A 297 -1.43 -47.80 -11.18
CA GLY A 297 -1.90 -46.77 -12.10
C GLY A 297 -2.89 -45.80 -11.45
N LEU A 298 -3.78 -46.29 -10.58
CA LEU A 298 -4.69 -45.43 -9.82
C LEU A 298 -3.95 -44.55 -8.81
N ALA A 299 -2.99 -45.13 -8.07
CA ALA A 299 -2.15 -44.38 -7.14
C ALA A 299 -1.33 -43.30 -7.87
N MET A 300 -0.76 -43.65 -9.02
CA MET A 300 -0.01 -42.72 -9.86
C MET A 300 -0.90 -41.59 -10.42
N PHE A 301 -2.09 -41.92 -10.93
CA PHE A 301 -3.02 -40.93 -11.48
C PHE A 301 -3.53 -39.97 -10.39
N ALA A 302 -3.89 -40.50 -9.22
CA ALA A 302 -4.38 -39.71 -8.08
C ALA A 302 -3.31 -38.77 -7.49
N SER A 303 -2.01 -39.12 -7.59
CA SER A 303 -0.92 -38.27 -7.11
C SER A 303 -0.44 -37.27 -8.18
N ASN A 304 -0.17 -37.74 -9.39
CA ASN A 304 0.51 -36.93 -10.41
C ASN A 304 -0.41 -35.87 -11.02
N ILE A 305 -1.69 -36.16 -11.25
CA ILE A 305 -2.60 -35.22 -11.92
C ILE A 305 -2.87 -33.96 -11.07
N PRO A 306 -3.24 -34.05 -9.76
CA PRO A 306 -3.41 -32.86 -8.94
C PRO A 306 -2.15 -32.02 -8.84
N GLU A 307 -0.98 -32.66 -8.72
CA GLU A 307 0.30 -31.97 -8.61
C GLU A 307 0.67 -31.25 -9.92
N ILE A 308 0.42 -31.87 -11.08
CA ILE A 308 0.58 -31.21 -12.38
C ILE A 308 -0.36 -30.00 -12.47
N ILE A 309 -1.63 -30.14 -12.08
CA ILE A 309 -2.60 -29.03 -12.10
C ILE A 309 -2.14 -27.89 -11.20
N GLU A 310 -1.67 -28.18 -9.99
CA GLU A 310 -1.17 -27.16 -9.06
C GLU A 310 0.05 -26.42 -9.65
N LEU A 311 1.02 -27.15 -10.21
CA LEU A 311 2.22 -26.56 -10.80
C LEU A 311 1.91 -25.70 -12.05
N VAL A 312 0.93 -26.09 -12.87
CA VAL A 312 0.47 -25.29 -14.02
C VAL A 312 -0.36 -24.08 -13.55
N SER A 313 -1.17 -24.25 -12.50
CA SER A 313 -2.06 -23.21 -11.96
C SER A 313 -1.34 -22.14 -11.15
N ARG A 314 -0.10 -22.39 -10.68
CA ARG A 314 0.74 -21.40 -9.96
C ARG A 314 1.21 -20.20 -10.81
N ARG A 315 0.65 -19.97 -11.99
CA ARG A 315 0.87 -18.69 -12.71
C ARG A 315 0.22 -17.58 -11.89
N SER A 316 1.02 -16.65 -11.38
CA SER A 316 0.52 -15.49 -10.66
C SER A 316 -0.40 -14.68 -11.58
N LYS A 317 -1.67 -14.65 -11.23
CA LYS A 317 -2.75 -13.96 -11.98
C LYS A 317 -2.49 -12.46 -12.10
N TYR A 318 -1.86 -11.87 -11.08
CA TYR A 318 -1.51 -10.45 -10.99
C TYR A 318 -0.05 -10.18 -11.37
N SER A 319 0.51 -11.06 -12.20
CA SER A 319 1.79 -10.86 -12.87
C SER A 319 1.59 -10.19 -14.23
N GLY A 320 2.66 -9.60 -14.76
CA GLY A 320 2.61 -8.80 -15.98
C GLY A 320 3.03 -7.36 -15.74
N GLU A 321 3.05 -6.58 -16.81
CA GLU A 321 3.50 -5.19 -16.87
C GLU A 321 2.34 -4.27 -17.20
N TYR A 322 2.33 -3.11 -16.54
CA TYR A 322 1.35 -2.07 -16.79
C TYR A 322 1.56 -1.47 -18.19
N LYS A 323 0.49 -1.47 -18.99
CA LYS A 323 0.49 -0.89 -20.33
C LYS A 323 -0.28 0.41 -20.31
N ARG A 324 0.47 1.51 -20.32
CA ARG A 324 -0.10 2.85 -20.35
C ARG A 324 -0.88 3.09 -21.65
N GLU A 325 -2.12 3.54 -21.53
CA GLU A 325 -2.89 4.08 -22.64
C GLU A 325 -2.40 5.50 -22.99
N HIS A 326 -2.24 5.79 -24.29
CA HIS A 326 -1.83 7.12 -24.74
C HIS A 326 -2.86 8.18 -24.33
N GLY A 327 -2.40 9.24 -23.65
CA GLY A 327 -3.24 10.35 -23.18
C GLY A 327 -3.74 10.22 -21.74
N LYS A 328 -3.73 9.03 -21.15
CA LYS A 328 -4.09 8.85 -19.74
C LYS A 328 -2.89 8.94 -18.82
N ARG A 329 -3.11 9.59 -17.67
CA ARG A 329 -2.17 9.61 -16.54
C ARG A 329 -2.49 8.43 -15.63
N HIS A 330 -1.49 7.97 -14.88
CA HIS A 330 -1.71 6.94 -13.87
C HIS A 330 -0.99 7.28 -12.58
N ILE A 331 -1.56 6.79 -11.49
CA ILE A 331 -0.98 6.86 -10.15
C ILE A 331 -0.62 5.47 -9.67
N VAL A 332 0.42 5.37 -8.85
CA VAL A 332 0.81 4.11 -8.22
C VAL A 332 0.49 4.17 -6.74
N VAL A 333 -0.40 3.29 -6.28
CA VAL A 333 -0.78 3.18 -4.87
C VAL A 333 -0.12 1.96 -4.24
N CYS A 334 0.55 2.15 -3.11
CA CYS A 334 1.27 1.11 -2.41
C CYS A 334 1.10 1.25 -0.89
N GLY A 335 1.69 0.31 -0.13
CA GLY A 335 1.66 0.31 1.32
C GLY A 335 0.66 -0.71 1.88
N HIS A 336 -0.19 -0.28 2.81
CA HIS A 336 -1.22 -1.11 3.41
C HIS A 336 -2.49 -1.16 2.54
N ILE A 337 -2.59 -2.21 1.73
CA ILE A 337 -3.68 -2.40 0.76
C ILE A 337 -4.59 -3.52 1.28
N THR A 338 -5.79 -3.14 1.73
CA THR A 338 -6.87 -4.02 2.18
C THR A 338 -8.19 -3.59 1.55
N TYR A 339 -9.25 -4.38 1.71
CA TYR A 339 -10.57 -4.00 1.21
C TYR A 339 -11.04 -2.64 1.75
N GLU A 340 -10.91 -2.42 3.07
CA GLU A 340 -11.34 -1.18 3.74
C GLU A 340 -10.55 0.04 3.23
N SER A 341 -9.21 -0.03 3.22
CA SER A 341 -8.37 1.10 2.80
C SER A 341 -8.58 1.46 1.32
N VAL A 342 -8.71 0.46 0.46
CA VAL A 342 -8.96 0.65 -0.97
C VAL A 342 -10.39 1.14 -1.23
N SER A 343 -11.39 0.64 -0.50
CA SER A 343 -12.78 1.06 -0.67
C SER A 343 -12.96 2.53 -0.32
N HIS A 344 -12.41 2.98 0.81
CA HIS A 344 -12.49 4.40 1.20
C HIS A 344 -11.74 5.28 0.19
N PHE A 345 -10.53 4.88 -0.21
CA PHE A 345 -9.75 5.61 -1.20
C PHE A 345 -10.48 5.72 -2.55
N LEU A 346 -11.01 4.62 -3.10
CA LEU A 346 -11.66 4.63 -4.42
C LEU A 346 -12.99 5.39 -4.42
N LYS A 347 -13.77 5.34 -3.33
CA LYS A 347 -15.01 6.12 -3.19
C LYS A 347 -14.75 7.62 -3.36
N ASP A 348 -13.68 8.13 -2.75
CA ASP A 348 -13.35 9.54 -2.83
C ASP A 348 -12.57 9.91 -4.09
N PHE A 349 -11.70 9.01 -4.58
CA PHE A 349 -10.83 9.28 -5.72
C PHE A 349 -11.57 9.24 -7.07
N LEU A 350 -12.50 8.29 -7.23
CA LEU A 350 -13.29 8.08 -8.46
C LEU A 350 -14.72 8.62 -8.34
N HIS A 351 -14.93 9.65 -7.52
CA HIS A 351 -16.26 10.25 -7.30
C HIS A 351 -16.75 11.00 -8.55
N GLU A 352 -18.07 10.95 -8.81
CA GLU A 352 -18.70 11.54 -10.01
C GLU A 352 -18.57 13.07 -10.06
N ASP A 353 -18.50 13.73 -8.90
CA ASP A 353 -18.37 15.19 -8.79
C ASP A 353 -16.96 15.70 -9.14
N ARG A 354 -15.99 14.81 -9.40
CA ARG A 354 -14.66 15.20 -9.90
C ARG A 354 -14.71 15.44 -11.40
N GLU A 355 -14.21 16.60 -11.85
CA GLU A 355 -14.11 16.93 -13.27
C GLU A 355 -13.00 16.15 -14.01
N ASP A 356 -11.94 15.74 -13.31
CA ASP A 356 -10.67 15.28 -13.89
C ASP A 356 -10.47 13.75 -13.66
N VAL A 357 -11.35 12.93 -14.25
CA VAL A 357 -11.45 11.47 -13.98
C VAL A 357 -10.57 10.59 -14.88
N ASP A 358 -9.78 11.19 -15.79
CA ASP A 358 -8.90 10.45 -16.71
C ASP A 358 -7.56 10.02 -16.07
N VAL A 359 -7.63 9.51 -14.84
CA VAL A 359 -6.48 8.97 -14.07
C VAL A 359 -6.72 7.50 -13.74
N GLN A 360 -5.80 6.63 -14.18
CA GLN A 360 -5.81 5.21 -13.85
C GLN A 360 -5.09 4.93 -12.52
N VAL A 361 -5.64 4.04 -11.71
CA VAL A 361 -5.10 3.68 -10.39
C VAL A 361 -4.43 2.31 -10.47
N VAL A 362 -3.11 2.28 -10.22
CA VAL A 362 -2.31 1.05 -10.25
C VAL A 362 -1.90 0.67 -8.82
N PHE A 363 -2.47 -0.41 -8.29
CA PHE A 363 -2.11 -0.93 -6.96
C PHE A 363 -0.91 -1.87 -7.06
N LEU A 364 0.10 -1.67 -6.20
CA LEU A 364 1.26 -2.56 -6.08
C LEU A 364 1.40 -3.08 -4.65
N HIS A 365 1.14 -4.38 -4.45
CA HIS A 365 1.18 -5.02 -3.13
C HIS A 365 1.83 -6.41 -3.16
N ARG A 366 2.44 -6.84 -2.04
CA ARG A 366 3.17 -8.12 -1.98
C ARG A 366 2.26 -9.34 -1.97
N LYS A 367 1.15 -9.24 -1.23
CA LYS A 367 0.15 -10.31 -1.11
C LYS A 367 -0.87 -10.22 -2.23
N GLU A 368 -1.46 -11.35 -2.58
CA GLU A 368 -2.61 -11.38 -3.50
C GLU A 368 -3.83 -10.74 -2.83
N PRO A 369 -4.74 -10.12 -3.61
CA PRO A 369 -5.94 -9.52 -3.06
C PRO A 369 -6.90 -10.59 -2.57
N ASP A 370 -7.54 -10.35 -1.43
CA ASP A 370 -8.61 -11.21 -0.92
C ASP A 370 -9.83 -11.19 -1.86
N LEU A 371 -10.74 -12.16 -1.73
CA LEU A 371 -11.90 -12.29 -2.62
C LEU A 371 -12.80 -11.04 -2.67
N GLU A 372 -12.94 -10.35 -1.53
CA GLU A 372 -13.69 -9.09 -1.42
C GLU A 372 -13.01 -7.95 -2.18
N LEU A 373 -11.68 -7.82 -2.01
CA LEU A 373 -10.88 -6.85 -2.74
C LEU A 373 -10.87 -7.17 -4.25
N GLU A 374 -10.77 -8.45 -4.64
CA GLU A 374 -10.91 -8.85 -6.04
C GLU A 374 -12.30 -8.47 -6.60
N GLY A 375 -13.35 -8.63 -5.81
CA GLY A 375 -14.69 -8.17 -6.15
C GLY A 375 -14.76 -6.66 -6.40
N LEU A 376 -14.11 -5.87 -5.54
CA LEU A 376 -14.01 -4.40 -5.69
C LEU A 376 -13.21 -4.00 -6.93
N LEU A 377 -12.05 -4.63 -7.17
CA LEU A 377 -11.22 -4.38 -8.35
C LEU A 377 -11.96 -4.68 -9.66
N LYS A 378 -12.77 -5.76 -9.69
CA LYS A 378 -13.59 -6.10 -10.87
C LYS A 378 -14.71 -5.09 -11.15
N ARG A 379 -15.25 -4.43 -10.13
CA ARG A 379 -16.26 -3.36 -10.32
C ARG A 379 -15.67 -2.16 -11.05
N HIS A 380 -14.38 -1.87 -10.81
CA HIS A 380 -13.64 -0.75 -11.40
C HIS A 380 -12.60 -1.20 -12.44
N TYR A 381 -12.91 -2.22 -13.23
CA TYR A 381 -11.96 -2.88 -14.14
C TYR A 381 -11.30 -1.94 -15.18
N THR A 382 -11.97 -0.86 -15.59
CA THR A 382 -11.45 0.09 -16.60
C THR A 382 -10.51 1.14 -16.02
N THR A 383 -10.60 1.42 -14.72
CA THR A 383 -9.86 2.49 -14.05
C THR A 383 -8.82 1.97 -13.07
N VAL A 384 -8.96 0.72 -12.59
CA VAL A 384 -8.11 0.15 -11.55
C VAL A 384 -7.44 -1.14 -12.01
N GLU A 385 -6.12 -1.21 -11.83
CA GLU A 385 -5.32 -2.42 -12.05
C GLU A 385 -4.53 -2.79 -10.79
N PHE A 386 -4.28 -4.09 -10.59
CA PHE A 386 -3.54 -4.60 -9.44
C PHE A 386 -2.36 -5.47 -9.88
N PHE A 387 -1.19 -5.21 -9.31
CA PHE A 387 0.04 -5.96 -9.55
C PHE A 387 0.62 -6.50 -8.25
N GLN A 388 1.01 -7.78 -8.27
CA GLN A 388 1.64 -8.43 -7.13
C GLN A 388 3.15 -8.17 -7.14
N GLY A 389 3.69 -7.39 -6.19
CA GLY A 389 5.11 -7.05 -6.11
C GLY A 389 5.46 -6.13 -4.93
N THR A 390 6.68 -5.58 -4.90
CA THR A 390 7.14 -4.70 -3.81
C THR A 390 7.82 -3.44 -4.32
N MET A 391 7.53 -2.29 -3.71
CA MET A 391 8.21 -1.02 -4.04
C MET A 391 9.73 -1.06 -3.79
N MET A 392 10.19 -1.97 -2.93
CA MET A 392 11.62 -2.19 -2.65
C MET A 392 12.42 -2.79 -3.82
N ASN A 393 11.75 -3.30 -4.85
CA ASN A 393 12.39 -3.96 -5.98
C ASN A 393 12.27 -3.09 -7.23
N ALA A 394 13.41 -2.70 -7.81
CA ALA A 394 13.45 -1.85 -9.00
C ALA A 394 12.73 -2.47 -10.22
N VAL A 395 12.75 -3.81 -10.34
CA VAL A 395 12.04 -4.52 -11.43
C VAL A 395 10.53 -4.34 -11.31
N ASP A 396 10.00 -4.32 -10.09
CA ASP A 396 8.57 -4.08 -9.87
C ASP A 396 8.20 -2.62 -10.15
N LEU A 397 9.06 -1.66 -9.80
CA LEU A 397 8.87 -0.24 -10.11
C LEU A 397 8.86 0.03 -11.62
N GLU A 398 9.73 -0.64 -12.37
CA GLU A 398 9.74 -0.57 -13.84
C GLU A 398 8.46 -1.18 -14.44
N ARG A 399 7.99 -2.29 -13.86
CA ARG A 399 6.80 -3.03 -14.29
C ARG A 399 5.51 -2.23 -14.14
N VAL A 400 5.40 -1.38 -13.11
CA VAL A 400 4.28 -0.44 -12.93
C VAL A 400 4.55 0.95 -13.52
N LYS A 401 5.66 1.14 -14.25
CA LYS A 401 6.03 2.39 -14.91
C LYS A 401 6.04 3.60 -13.96
N VAL A 402 6.68 3.47 -12.80
CA VAL A 402 6.77 4.56 -11.80
C VAL A 402 7.38 5.83 -12.38
N HIS A 403 8.37 5.73 -13.26
CA HIS A 403 9.02 6.88 -13.90
C HIS A 403 8.10 7.70 -14.84
N GLU A 404 6.97 7.13 -15.27
CA GLU A 404 5.95 7.83 -16.06
C GLU A 404 4.67 8.14 -15.25
N ALA A 405 4.62 7.72 -13.99
CA ALA A 405 3.47 7.95 -13.12
C ALA A 405 3.41 9.41 -12.70
N ASP A 406 2.18 9.91 -12.52
CA ASP A 406 1.93 11.30 -12.09
C ASP A 406 2.25 11.48 -10.59
N ALA A 407 1.90 10.48 -9.77
CA ALA A 407 2.23 10.45 -8.36
C ALA A 407 2.28 9.02 -7.80
N CYS A 408 3.01 8.85 -6.69
CA CYS A 408 2.98 7.65 -5.86
C CYS A 408 2.30 7.95 -4.51
N LEU A 409 1.29 7.16 -4.17
CA LEU A 409 0.56 7.25 -2.90
C LEU A 409 0.94 6.08 -1.99
N VAL A 410 1.38 6.38 -0.76
CA VAL A 410 1.79 5.37 0.24
C VAL A 410 0.78 5.37 1.38
N LEU A 411 -0.04 4.33 1.45
CA LEU A 411 -1.06 4.11 2.50
C LEU A 411 -0.45 3.43 3.73
N ALA A 412 -0.84 3.87 4.93
CA ALA A 412 -0.37 3.32 6.20
C ALA A 412 -1.44 2.46 6.88
N ASN A 413 -1.02 1.44 7.64
CA ASN A 413 -1.93 0.71 8.51
C ASN A 413 -2.23 1.49 9.79
N LYS A 414 -3.45 2.00 9.91
CA LYS A 414 -3.92 2.78 11.07
C LYS A 414 -4.03 1.97 12.36
N TYR A 415 -4.24 0.67 12.24
CA TYR A 415 -4.53 -0.25 13.35
C TYR A 415 -3.34 -1.17 13.65
N CYS A 416 -2.11 -0.72 13.37
CA CYS A 416 -0.91 -1.48 13.64
C CYS A 416 -0.59 -1.53 15.15
N GLN A 417 0.10 -2.60 15.57
CA GLN A 417 0.54 -2.75 16.97
C GLN A 417 1.70 -1.80 17.32
N ASP A 418 2.59 -1.59 16.36
CA ASP A 418 3.74 -0.69 16.49
C ASP A 418 3.68 0.36 15.36
N PRO A 419 3.18 1.58 15.66
CA PRO A 419 3.13 2.68 14.70
C PRO A 419 4.49 3.09 14.15
N ASP A 420 5.56 2.99 14.96
CA ASP A 420 6.89 3.40 14.54
C ASP A 420 7.50 2.43 13.52
N ALA A 421 7.24 1.13 13.68
CA ALA A 421 7.66 0.12 12.72
C ALA A 421 6.94 0.26 11.37
N GLU A 422 5.65 0.59 11.36
CA GLU A 422 4.88 0.83 10.13
C GLU A 422 5.37 2.10 9.41
N ASP A 423 5.60 3.19 10.15
CA ASP A 423 6.17 4.42 9.61
C ASP A 423 7.57 4.20 9.02
N ALA A 424 8.43 3.45 9.71
CA ALA A 424 9.75 3.08 9.19
C ALA A 424 9.64 2.30 7.88
N ALA A 425 8.70 1.36 7.77
CA ALA A 425 8.45 0.63 6.53
C ALA A 425 7.97 1.57 5.40
N ASN A 426 7.09 2.53 5.71
CA ASN A 426 6.61 3.53 4.75
C ASN A 426 7.73 4.47 4.27
N ILE A 427 8.57 4.96 5.19
CA ILE A 427 9.74 5.79 4.85
C ILE A 427 10.71 5.02 3.94
N MET A 428 10.95 3.73 4.21
CA MET A 428 11.79 2.90 3.34
C MET A 428 11.19 2.70 1.94
N ARG A 429 9.85 2.65 1.81
CA ARG A 429 9.17 2.63 0.49
C ARG A 429 9.43 3.94 -0.26
N VAL A 430 9.33 5.09 0.42
CA VAL A 430 9.62 6.40 -0.18
C VAL A 430 11.07 6.50 -0.65
N ILE A 431 12.03 6.07 0.17
CA ILE A 431 13.46 6.04 -0.20
C ILE A 431 13.65 5.21 -1.46
N SER A 432 12.99 4.04 -1.57
CA SER A 432 13.09 3.18 -2.75
C SER A 432 12.51 3.84 -4.01
N ILE A 433 11.37 4.52 -3.88
CA ILE A 433 10.72 5.24 -5.00
C ILE A 433 11.60 6.40 -5.46
N LYS A 434 12.02 7.27 -4.55
CA LYS A 434 12.85 8.44 -4.86
C LYS A 434 14.20 8.04 -5.43
N ASN A 435 14.83 6.98 -4.91
CA ASN A 435 16.09 6.45 -5.46
C ASN A 435 15.92 5.85 -6.87
N TYR A 436 14.71 5.46 -7.29
CA TYR A 436 14.43 5.02 -8.66
C TYR A 436 14.07 6.18 -9.58
N SER A 437 13.28 7.15 -9.10
CA SER A 437 12.88 8.36 -9.81
C SER A 437 12.84 9.53 -8.82
N ASP A 438 13.76 10.48 -8.98
CA ASP A 438 13.89 11.61 -8.05
C ASP A 438 12.77 12.65 -8.20
N ASP A 439 12.33 12.89 -9.45
CA ASP A 439 11.37 13.95 -9.82
C ASP A 439 9.89 13.57 -9.57
N ILE A 440 9.60 12.35 -9.13
CA ILE A 440 8.22 11.88 -8.93
C ILE A 440 7.60 12.48 -7.67
N ARG A 441 6.34 12.91 -7.76
CA ARG A 441 5.56 13.35 -6.60
C ARG A 441 5.19 12.16 -5.69
N VAL A 442 5.51 12.24 -4.40
CA VAL A 442 5.18 11.20 -3.41
C VAL A 442 4.31 11.77 -2.28
N ILE A 443 3.15 11.14 -2.07
CA ILE A 443 2.24 11.46 -0.96
C ILE A 443 2.21 10.27 -0.01
N ILE A 444 2.61 10.49 1.24
CA ILE A 444 2.76 9.44 2.25
C ILE A 444 1.91 9.71 3.48
N GLN A 445 1.25 8.66 3.99
CA GLN A 445 0.66 8.67 5.33
C GLN A 445 1.70 8.23 6.36
N LEU A 446 1.78 8.99 7.46
CA LEU A 446 2.54 8.62 8.66
C LEU A 446 1.60 8.59 9.86
N MET A 447 1.86 7.67 10.79
CA MET A 447 1.16 7.58 12.06
C MET A 447 1.66 8.64 13.04
N GLN A 448 2.99 8.75 13.21
CA GLN A 448 3.62 9.57 14.23
C GLN A 448 4.31 10.82 13.68
N TYR A 449 4.21 11.91 14.42
CA TYR A 449 4.77 13.20 14.01
C TYR A 449 6.30 13.22 14.00
N HIS A 450 6.96 12.54 14.94
CA HIS A 450 8.43 12.56 14.99
C HIS A 450 9.09 11.83 13.82
N ASN A 451 8.40 10.85 13.23
CA ASN A 451 8.92 10.10 12.07
C ASN A 451 8.94 10.94 10.79
N LYS A 452 8.14 12.01 10.73
CA LYS A 452 8.13 12.99 9.64
C LYS A 452 9.49 13.65 9.40
N ALA A 453 10.28 13.84 10.47
CA ALA A 453 11.62 14.42 10.38
C ALA A 453 12.58 13.60 9.50
N TYR A 454 12.38 12.27 9.42
CA TYR A 454 13.25 11.42 8.60
C TYR A 454 13.05 11.65 7.10
N LEU A 455 11.84 12.03 6.67
CA LEU A 455 11.56 12.35 5.27
C LEU A 455 12.25 13.63 4.82
N LEU A 456 12.30 14.64 5.70
CA LEU A 456 12.99 15.92 5.44
C LEU A 456 14.51 15.76 5.28
N ASN A 457 15.09 14.64 5.75
CA ASN A 457 16.50 14.33 5.59
C ASN A 457 16.81 13.65 4.23
N ILE A 458 15.80 13.29 3.43
CA ILE A 458 15.98 12.70 2.11
C ILE A 458 16.31 13.82 1.12
N PRO A 459 17.40 13.74 0.35
CA PRO A 459 17.84 14.83 -0.53
C PRO A 459 16.89 15.10 -1.70
N SER A 460 16.25 14.06 -2.23
CA SER A 460 15.28 14.14 -3.33
C SER A 460 13.85 14.49 -2.87
N TRP A 461 13.65 14.75 -1.57
CA TRP A 461 12.35 15.13 -1.03
C TRP A 461 12.16 16.65 -1.15
N ASP A 462 11.18 17.08 -1.95
CA ASP A 462 10.90 18.48 -2.18
C ASP A 462 9.41 18.81 -2.01
N TRP A 463 9.09 19.50 -0.91
CA TRP A 463 7.73 19.97 -0.62
C TRP A 463 7.23 21.00 -1.65
N LYS A 464 8.13 21.70 -2.36
CA LYS A 464 7.73 22.64 -3.43
C LYS A 464 7.25 21.90 -4.69
N GLN A 465 7.77 20.70 -4.95
CA GLN A 465 7.32 19.83 -6.05
C GLN A 465 6.03 19.06 -5.71
N GLY A 466 5.55 19.16 -4.47
CA GLY A 466 4.31 18.52 -4.03
C GLY A 466 4.49 17.21 -3.31
N ASP A 467 5.70 16.92 -2.82
CA ASP A 467 5.90 15.83 -1.87
C ASP A 467 5.24 16.18 -0.53
N ASP A 468 4.17 15.48 -0.20
CA ASP A 468 3.30 15.80 0.93
C ASP A 468 3.28 14.67 1.96
N VAL A 469 3.33 15.04 3.24
CA VAL A 469 3.21 14.10 4.37
C VAL A 469 1.91 14.35 5.10
N ILE A 470 1.05 13.33 5.12
CA ILE A 470 -0.19 13.31 5.90
C ILE A 470 0.10 12.58 7.21
N CYS A 471 0.39 13.35 8.26
CA CYS A 471 0.60 12.81 9.59
C CYS A 471 -0.74 12.67 10.33
N LEU A 472 -1.19 11.43 10.54
CA LEU A 472 -2.50 11.14 11.13
C LEU A 472 -2.59 11.65 12.57
N ALA A 473 -1.57 11.46 13.42
CA ALA A 473 -1.58 11.99 14.78
C ALA A 473 -1.57 13.53 14.85
N GLU A 474 -0.96 14.21 13.88
CA GLU A 474 -0.92 15.69 13.79
C GLU A 474 -2.32 16.22 13.49
N LEU A 475 -2.96 15.68 12.46
CA LEU A 475 -4.26 16.11 12.00
C LEU A 475 -5.37 15.71 12.97
N LYS A 476 -5.40 14.45 13.43
CA LYS A 476 -6.39 13.94 14.39
C LYS A 476 -6.44 14.80 15.65
N LEU A 477 -5.30 14.94 16.34
CA LEU A 477 -5.24 15.71 17.58
C LEU A 477 -5.44 17.21 17.34
N GLY A 478 -5.01 17.70 16.18
CA GLY A 478 -5.26 19.07 15.78
C GLY A 478 -6.76 19.38 15.59
N PHE A 479 -7.52 18.53 14.92
CA PHE A 479 -8.97 18.69 14.76
C PHE A 479 -9.67 18.70 16.12
N ILE A 480 -9.29 17.78 17.01
CA ILE A 480 -9.80 17.72 18.38
C ILE A 480 -9.43 19.00 19.15
N ALA A 481 -8.21 19.51 19.01
CA ALA A 481 -7.76 20.76 19.64
C ALA A 481 -8.58 21.97 19.18
N GLN A 482 -8.84 22.11 17.87
CA GLN A 482 -9.68 23.20 17.36
C GLN A 482 -11.14 23.05 17.81
N SER A 483 -11.66 21.83 17.93
CA SER A 483 -12.98 21.59 18.53
C SER A 483 -13.06 21.98 20.00
N CYS A 484 -11.95 21.97 20.75
CA CYS A 484 -11.91 22.51 22.11
C CYS A 484 -12.10 24.03 22.16
N LEU A 485 -11.76 24.74 21.07
CA LEU A 485 -11.98 26.17 20.92
C LEU A 485 -13.40 26.46 20.41
N ALA A 486 -13.84 25.70 19.41
CA ALA A 486 -15.12 25.80 18.74
C ALA A 486 -15.77 24.41 18.55
N PRO A 487 -16.66 23.96 19.47
CA PRO A 487 -17.33 22.66 19.38
C PRO A 487 -17.99 22.39 18.02
N GLY A 488 -17.73 21.22 17.41
CA GLY A 488 -18.25 20.89 16.07
C GLY A 488 -17.36 21.33 14.89
N PHE A 489 -16.26 22.05 15.15
CA PHE A 489 -15.33 22.44 14.09
C PHE A 489 -14.69 21.24 13.38
N SER A 490 -14.38 20.15 14.10
CA SER A 490 -13.85 18.91 13.52
C SER A 490 -14.77 18.32 12.45
N THR A 491 -16.08 18.26 12.72
CA THR A 491 -17.10 17.77 11.78
C THR A 491 -17.23 18.69 10.57
N MET A 492 -17.29 20.01 10.81
CA MET A 492 -17.33 21.00 9.73
C MET A 492 -16.18 20.78 8.75
N MET A 493 -14.96 20.70 9.27
CA MET A 493 -13.78 20.49 8.43
C MET A 493 -13.80 19.12 7.78
N ALA A 494 -14.14 18.05 8.51
CA ALA A 494 -14.23 16.69 7.96
C ALA A 494 -15.16 16.59 6.75
N ASN A 495 -16.26 17.35 6.77
CA ASN A 495 -17.19 17.40 5.66
C ASN A 495 -16.65 18.19 4.46
N LEU A 496 -15.75 19.17 4.67
CA LEU A 496 -15.21 20.02 3.59
C LEU A 496 -14.13 19.35 2.71
N PHE A 497 -13.57 18.20 3.14
CA PHE A 497 -12.54 17.49 2.38
C PHE A 497 -12.90 16.05 2.00
N ALA A 498 -14.04 15.55 2.47
CA ALA A 498 -14.63 14.32 2.00
C ALA A 498 -15.57 14.63 0.83
N MET A 499 -15.44 13.91 -0.29
CA MET A 499 -16.31 14.15 -1.43
C MET A 499 -17.66 13.49 -1.21
N ARG A 500 -18.73 14.28 -1.32
CA ARG A 500 -20.08 13.80 -1.03
C ARG A 500 -21.09 14.40 -1.99
N SER A 501 -21.80 13.53 -2.70
CA SER A 501 -22.92 13.95 -3.54
C SER A 501 -24.12 14.38 -2.69
N PHE A 502 -24.60 15.60 -2.92
CA PHE A 502 -25.89 16.03 -2.40
C PHE A 502 -27.01 15.35 -3.19
N LYS A 503 -27.58 14.27 -2.66
CA LYS A 503 -28.80 13.67 -3.21
C LYS A 503 -30.01 14.45 -2.73
N THR A 504 -30.82 14.92 -3.67
CA THR A 504 -32.03 15.71 -3.39
C THR A 504 -32.94 14.96 -2.42
N SER A 505 -33.27 15.65 -1.33
CA SER A 505 -34.12 15.25 -0.20
C SER A 505 -35.24 14.29 -0.58
N SER A 506 -35.28 13.11 0.04
CA SER A 506 -36.53 12.36 0.17
C SER A 506 -37.47 13.15 1.10
N PRO A 507 -38.78 13.19 0.81
CA PRO A 507 -39.75 13.91 1.64
C PRO A 507 -39.87 13.38 3.09
N ASP A 508 -39.26 12.23 3.39
CA ASP A 508 -39.28 11.58 4.72
C ASP A 508 -38.13 12.03 5.65
N MET A 509 -37.15 12.82 5.17
CA MET A 509 -36.01 13.27 6.00
C MET A 509 -36.36 14.40 6.97
N GLN A 510 -35.81 14.33 8.19
CA GLN A 510 -36.02 15.34 9.23
C GLN A 510 -35.42 16.70 8.83
N ALA A 511 -36.02 17.81 9.30
CA ALA A 511 -35.59 19.16 8.91
C ALA A 511 -34.11 19.47 9.23
N TRP A 512 -33.58 18.95 10.35
CA TRP A 512 -32.17 19.17 10.72
C TRP A 512 -31.20 18.37 9.83
N GLN A 513 -31.59 17.17 9.39
CA GLN A 513 -30.79 16.34 8.47
C GLN A 513 -30.67 17.02 7.11
N ASN A 514 -31.75 17.62 6.60
CA ASN A 514 -31.73 18.37 5.34
C ASN A 514 -30.78 19.60 5.40
N ASP A 515 -30.84 20.36 6.50
CA ASP A 515 -29.94 21.50 6.72
C ASP A 515 -28.47 21.05 6.81
N TYR A 516 -28.21 19.93 7.50
CA TYR A 516 -26.88 19.33 7.64
C TYR A 516 -26.34 18.80 6.31
N LEU A 517 -27.13 18.01 5.57
CA LEU A 517 -26.78 17.40 4.29
C LEU A 517 -26.44 18.44 3.22
N ARG A 518 -27.12 19.59 3.23
CA ARG A 518 -26.75 20.71 2.37
C ARG A 518 -25.33 21.22 2.66
N GLY A 519 -24.93 21.23 3.92
CA GLY A 519 -23.57 21.56 4.32
C GLY A 519 -22.56 20.46 3.99
N THR A 520 -22.96 19.18 4.01
CA THR A 520 -22.05 18.08 3.67
C THR A 520 -21.61 18.07 2.21
N GLY A 521 -22.40 18.67 1.31
CA GLY A 521 -22.03 18.83 -0.11
C GLY A 521 -21.16 20.05 -0.40
N MET A 522 -20.66 20.75 0.63
CA MET A 522 -19.72 21.87 0.46
C MET A 522 -18.29 21.35 0.54
N GLU A 523 -17.43 21.80 -0.37
CA GLU A 523 -16.04 21.35 -0.48
C GLU A 523 -15.07 22.54 -0.61
N MET A 524 -13.79 22.30 -0.33
CA MET A 524 -12.72 23.28 -0.52
C MET A 524 -12.13 23.22 -1.93
N TYR A 525 -12.11 24.38 -2.59
CA TYR A 525 -11.55 24.54 -3.93
C TYR A 525 -10.54 25.68 -3.97
N THR A 526 -9.64 25.62 -4.95
CA THR A 526 -8.66 26.66 -5.22
C THR A 526 -8.81 27.14 -6.64
N GLU A 527 -8.94 28.45 -6.83
CA GLU A 527 -9.10 29.02 -8.16
C GLU A 527 -8.42 30.39 -8.24
N THR A 528 -8.01 30.78 -9.44
CA THR A 528 -7.40 32.09 -9.64
C THR A 528 -8.46 33.19 -9.68
N LEU A 529 -8.19 34.30 -8.98
CA LEU A 529 -9.10 35.45 -8.97
C LEU A 529 -9.00 36.23 -10.29
N SER A 530 -10.14 36.69 -10.81
CA SER A 530 -10.15 37.48 -12.04
C SER A 530 -9.41 38.82 -11.89
N PRO A 531 -8.95 39.43 -13.01
CA PRO A 531 -8.31 40.74 -12.98
C PRO A 531 -9.16 41.87 -12.39
N THR A 532 -10.48 41.69 -12.33
CA THR A 532 -11.41 42.64 -11.69
C THR A 532 -11.08 42.86 -10.21
N PHE A 533 -10.59 41.82 -9.52
CA PHE A 533 -10.30 41.88 -8.09
C PHE A 533 -8.98 42.59 -7.75
N ILE A 534 -8.14 42.91 -8.74
CA ILE A 534 -6.82 43.51 -8.51
C ILE A 534 -6.96 44.86 -7.80
N GLY A 535 -6.21 45.02 -6.71
CA GLY A 535 -6.20 46.23 -5.89
C GLY A 535 -7.39 46.37 -4.93
N MET A 536 -8.38 45.47 -4.98
CA MET A 536 -9.46 45.43 -4.00
C MET A 536 -8.95 44.87 -2.65
N PRO A 537 -9.42 45.42 -1.51
CA PRO A 537 -9.14 44.81 -0.21
C PRO A 537 -9.88 43.48 -0.06
N PHE A 538 -9.26 42.52 0.63
CA PHE A 538 -9.79 41.16 0.83
C PHE A 538 -11.25 41.14 1.31
N ALA A 539 -11.61 41.97 2.29
CA ALA A 539 -12.99 42.05 2.80
C ALA A 539 -14.01 42.43 1.72
N LYS A 540 -13.67 43.37 0.84
CA LYS A 540 -14.56 43.81 -0.25
C LYS A 540 -14.68 42.75 -1.35
N ALA A 541 -13.58 42.07 -1.65
CA ALA A 541 -13.59 40.96 -2.61
C ALA A 541 -14.44 39.79 -2.09
N THR A 542 -14.31 39.47 -0.80
CA THR A 542 -15.09 38.42 -0.13
C THR A 542 -16.57 38.75 -0.10
N GLU A 543 -16.96 40.00 0.20
CA GLU A 543 -18.34 40.46 0.09
C GLU A 543 -18.91 40.25 -1.31
N LEU A 544 -18.15 40.61 -2.35
CA LEU A 544 -18.57 40.44 -3.74
C LEU A 544 -18.72 38.97 -4.10
N CYS A 545 -17.77 38.12 -3.72
CA CYS A 545 -17.83 36.68 -3.95
C CYS A 545 -19.06 36.06 -3.29
N PHE A 546 -19.35 36.44 -2.05
CA PHE A 546 -20.47 35.87 -1.30
C PHE A 546 -21.83 36.34 -1.84
N THR A 547 -21.99 37.65 -2.08
CA THR A 547 -23.29 38.23 -2.46
C THR A 547 -23.64 38.00 -3.93
N LYS A 548 -22.66 38.07 -4.85
CA LYS A 548 -22.89 37.97 -6.30
C LYS A 548 -22.56 36.59 -6.87
N LEU A 549 -21.47 35.97 -6.41
CA LEU A 549 -21.03 34.68 -6.94
C LEU A 549 -21.53 33.50 -6.12
N LYS A 550 -22.11 33.73 -4.93
CA LYS A 550 -22.48 32.69 -3.95
C LYS A 550 -21.29 31.79 -3.55
N LEU A 551 -20.09 32.36 -3.54
CA LEU A 551 -18.85 31.68 -3.18
C LEU A 551 -18.30 32.24 -1.87
N LEU A 552 -17.90 31.37 -0.94
CA LEU A 552 -17.27 31.77 0.31
C LEU A 552 -15.75 31.77 0.15
N LEU A 553 -15.14 32.95 0.03
CA LEU A 553 -13.68 33.13 -0.03
C LEU A 553 -13.09 33.10 1.40
N LEU A 554 -12.22 32.13 1.70
CA LEU A 554 -11.60 31.95 3.01
C LEU A 554 -10.19 32.58 3.12
N ALA A 555 -9.36 32.33 2.11
CA ALA A 555 -7.94 32.67 2.15
C ALA A 555 -7.44 33.08 0.77
N ILE A 556 -6.30 33.76 0.74
CA ILE A 556 -5.58 34.11 -0.48
C ILE A 556 -4.10 33.77 -0.35
N GLU A 557 -3.48 33.45 -1.48
CA GLU A 557 -2.04 33.31 -1.59
C GLU A 557 -1.37 34.69 -1.73
N ILE A 558 -0.43 35.01 -0.83
CA ILE A 558 0.35 36.24 -0.87
C ILE A 558 1.79 35.87 -1.26
N LYS A 559 2.27 36.40 -2.39
CA LYS A 559 3.65 36.22 -2.84
C LYS A 559 4.59 37.17 -2.08
N GLY A 560 5.67 36.64 -1.50
CA GLY A 560 6.67 37.42 -0.78
C GLY A 560 7.52 38.33 -1.68
N GLU A 561 8.28 39.27 -1.08
CA GLU A 561 9.05 40.32 -1.76
C GLU A 561 10.21 39.84 -2.67
N GLY A 562 10.43 38.53 -2.80
CA GLY A 562 11.38 37.92 -3.75
C GLY A 562 10.76 36.97 -4.77
N GLY A 563 9.44 36.78 -4.76
CA GLY A 563 8.73 35.87 -5.67
C GLY A 563 8.97 34.36 -5.45
N SER A 564 9.87 33.96 -4.55
CA SER A 564 10.26 32.55 -4.32
C SER A 564 9.44 31.83 -3.25
N ASP A 565 8.82 32.56 -2.32
CA ASP A 565 8.01 32.00 -1.25
C ASP A 565 6.60 32.61 -1.29
N SER A 566 5.59 31.76 -1.47
CA SER A 566 4.19 32.12 -1.35
C SER A 566 3.65 31.68 0.01
N LYS A 567 2.93 32.59 0.67
CA LYS A 567 2.34 32.37 1.99
C LYS A 567 0.83 32.38 1.86
N ILE A 568 0.18 31.32 2.30
CA ILE A 568 -1.28 31.27 2.42
C ILE A 568 -1.68 32.11 3.62
N SER A 569 -2.55 33.10 3.39
CA SER A 569 -3.06 33.98 4.45
C SER A 569 -4.57 33.86 4.58
N ILE A 570 -5.02 33.45 5.76
CA ILE A 570 -6.43 33.21 6.10
C ILE A 570 -7.03 34.49 6.65
N ASN A 571 -8.12 34.97 6.02
CA ASN A 571 -8.81 36.24 6.34
C ASN A 571 -7.86 37.43 6.67
N PRO A 572 -6.97 37.83 5.73
CA PRO A 572 -5.96 38.86 5.99
C PRO A 572 -6.54 40.26 6.21
N ARG A 573 -5.95 41.01 7.16
CA ARG A 573 -6.34 42.39 7.47
C ARG A 573 -5.75 43.37 6.44
N GLY A 574 -6.62 44.03 5.67
CA GLY A 574 -6.21 45.13 4.78
C GLY A 574 -5.34 44.73 3.57
N ALA A 575 -5.06 43.43 3.38
CA ALA A 575 -4.32 42.95 2.21
C ALA A 575 -5.11 43.23 0.92
N LYS A 576 -4.40 43.74 -0.08
CA LYS A 576 -4.94 43.96 -1.42
C LYS A 576 -4.62 42.76 -2.31
N ILE A 577 -5.58 42.40 -3.15
CA ILE A 577 -5.40 41.29 -4.10
C ILE A 577 -4.45 41.72 -5.21
N ALA A 578 -3.40 40.93 -5.42
CA ALA A 578 -2.44 41.11 -6.50
C ALA A 578 -2.91 40.38 -7.78
N ALA A 579 -2.26 40.65 -8.91
CA ALA A 579 -2.51 39.90 -10.13
C ALA A 579 -2.13 38.41 -9.96
N ASN A 580 -2.93 37.51 -10.54
CA ASN A 580 -2.75 36.05 -10.46
C ASN A 580 -2.65 35.53 -9.01
N THR A 581 -3.47 36.08 -8.11
CA THR A 581 -3.62 35.57 -6.75
C THR A 581 -4.55 34.36 -6.77
N GLN A 582 -4.12 33.25 -6.17
CA GLN A 582 -4.99 32.10 -5.93
C GLN A 582 -5.88 32.36 -4.71
N GLY A 583 -7.19 32.17 -4.86
CA GLY A 583 -8.18 32.22 -3.80
C GLY A 583 -8.60 30.82 -3.37
N PHE A 584 -8.85 30.65 -2.08
CA PHE A 584 -9.36 29.41 -1.48
C PHE A 584 -10.83 29.60 -1.15
N PHE A 585 -11.70 28.79 -1.74
CA PHE A 585 -13.14 28.92 -1.68
C PHE A 585 -13.80 27.69 -1.03
N ILE A 586 -14.95 27.91 -0.39
CA ILE A 586 -15.92 26.86 -0.10
C ILE A 586 -17.10 27.02 -1.07
N ALA A 587 -17.43 25.95 -1.79
CA ALA A 587 -18.53 25.88 -2.76
C ALA A 587 -19.04 24.44 -2.90
N GLN A 588 -20.13 24.24 -3.65
CA GLN A 588 -20.68 22.90 -3.87
C GLN A 588 -19.94 22.11 -4.96
N SER A 589 -19.31 22.79 -5.92
CA SER A 589 -18.63 22.13 -7.04
C SER A 589 -17.48 22.98 -7.59
N ALA A 590 -16.58 22.35 -8.33
CA ALA A 590 -15.48 23.04 -9.02
C ALA A 590 -15.97 24.03 -10.08
N ASP A 591 -17.02 23.69 -10.84
CA ASP A 591 -17.59 24.55 -11.88
C ASP A 591 -18.15 25.87 -11.30
N GLU A 592 -18.74 25.80 -10.11
CA GLU A 592 -19.20 26.99 -9.40
C GLU A 592 -18.06 27.96 -9.08
N VAL A 593 -16.88 27.44 -8.73
CA VAL A 593 -15.74 28.25 -8.32
C VAL A 593 -15.10 28.96 -9.52
N LYS A 594 -15.18 28.39 -10.73
CA LYS A 594 -14.72 29.03 -11.99
C LYS A 594 -15.39 30.36 -12.27
N ARG A 595 -16.58 30.63 -11.69
CA ARG A 595 -17.23 31.94 -11.75
C ARG A 595 -16.33 33.07 -11.20
N ALA A 596 -15.49 32.78 -10.20
CA ALA A 596 -14.53 33.74 -9.64
C ALA A 596 -13.47 34.18 -10.67
N TRP A 597 -13.06 33.28 -11.56
CA TRP A 597 -12.14 33.58 -12.65
C TRP A 597 -12.82 34.30 -13.81
N PHE A 598 -14.04 33.90 -14.17
CA PHE A 598 -14.78 34.50 -15.28
C PHE A 598 -15.43 35.86 -14.98
N TYR A 599 -15.46 36.27 -13.71
CA TYR A 599 -16.15 37.49 -13.30
C TYR A 599 -15.50 38.76 -13.90
N CYS A 600 -16.28 39.46 -14.74
CA CYS A 600 -15.92 40.76 -15.29
C CYS A 600 -16.96 41.80 -14.86
N LYS A 601 -16.52 42.86 -14.17
CA LYS A 601 -17.43 43.92 -13.71
C LYS A 601 -18.25 44.52 -14.86
N ALA A 602 -17.63 44.79 -16.01
CA ALA A 602 -18.33 45.38 -17.15
C ALA A 602 -19.39 44.47 -17.79
N CYS A 603 -19.24 43.15 -17.69
CA CYS A 603 -20.16 42.19 -18.32
C CYS A 603 -21.24 41.68 -17.34
N HIS A 604 -20.89 41.55 -16.06
CA HIS A 604 -21.67 40.74 -15.10
C HIS A 604 -22.20 41.52 -13.89
N GLU A 605 -22.01 42.86 -13.83
CA GLU A 605 -22.48 43.66 -12.67
C GLU A 605 -24.00 43.63 -12.50
N ASP A 606 -24.75 43.65 -13.61
CA ASP A 606 -26.23 43.68 -13.62
C ASP A 606 -26.90 42.29 -13.59
N ILE A 607 -26.12 41.21 -13.68
CA ILE A 607 -26.65 39.85 -13.66
C ILE A 607 -27.07 39.51 -12.22
N LYS A 608 -28.30 38.97 -12.08
CA LYS A 608 -28.85 38.50 -10.80
C LYS A 608 -28.71 36.99 -10.62
N ASP A 609 -28.90 36.22 -11.69
CA ASP A 609 -28.77 34.75 -11.65
C ASP A 609 -27.30 34.36 -11.84
N GLU A 610 -26.71 33.71 -10.82
CA GLU A 610 -25.31 33.31 -10.83
C GLU A 610 -24.92 32.32 -11.94
N THR A 611 -25.87 31.52 -12.45
CA THR A 611 -25.63 30.50 -13.49
C THR A 611 -25.33 31.09 -14.88
N LEU A 612 -25.64 32.37 -15.07
CA LEU A 612 -25.36 33.10 -16.31
C LEU A 612 -23.94 33.68 -16.37
N ILE A 613 -23.18 33.61 -15.27
CA ILE A 613 -21.80 34.11 -15.18
C ILE A 613 -20.86 33.11 -15.87
N LYS A 614 -20.64 33.32 -17.17
CA LYS A 614 -19.73 32.52 -18.01
C LYS A 614 -18.55 33.36 -18.51
N LYS A 615 -17.59 32.72 -19.19
CA LYS A 615 -16.41 33.39 -19.75
C LYS A 615 -16.78 34.62 -20.59
N CYS A 616 -16.42 35.82 -20.13
CA CYS A 616 -16.68 37.05 -20.89
C CYS A 616 -15.74 37.19 -22.10
N LYS A 617 -16.22 37.82 -23.18
CA LYS A 617 -15.46 38.12 -24.41
C LYS A 617 -14.62 39.40 -24.34
N CYS A 618 -14.51 40.05 -23.18
CA CYS A 618 -13.65 41.21 -23.03
C CYS A 618 -12.19 40.82 -23.30
N LYS A 619 -11.50 41.52 -24.21
CA LYS A 619 -10.04 41.41 -24.35
C LYS A 619 -9.41 41.79 -23.01
N ASN A 620 -8.44 40.99 -22.54
CA ASN A 620 -7.69 41.25 -21.30
C ASN A 620 -7.34 42.74 -21.16
N TYR A 621 -8.07 43.44 -20.28
CA TYR A 621 -7.92 44.89 -20.02
C TYR A 621 -6.53 45.28 -19.48
N VAL A 622 -5.68 44.28 -19.17
CA VAL A 622 -4.29 44.44 -18.73
C VAL A 622 -3.45 45.20 -19.76
N GLY A 623 -3.67 44.99 -21.06
CA GLY A 623 -2.93 45.69 -22.12
C GLY A 623 -3.21 47.20 -22.19
N MET A 624 -4.40 47.65 -21.76
CA MET A 624 -4.79 49.06 -21.85
C MET A 624 -4.35 49.87 -20.63
N MET A 625 -4.25 49.23 -19.46
CA MET A 625 -3.85 49.88 -18.20
C MET A 625 -2.33 50.05 -18.06
N MET A 626 -1.53 49.14 -18.65
CA MET A 626 -0.06 49.27 -18.69
C MET A 626 0.42 50.41 -19.60
N MET A 627 -0.39 50.81 -20.59
CA MET A 627 -0.06 51.93 -21.48
C MET A 627 -0.27 53.29 -20.80
N GLN A 628 -1.06 53.36 -19.73
CA GLN A 628 -1.44 54.61 -19.05
C GLN A 628 -0.58 54.93 -17.81
N THR A 629 0.28 54.00 -17.36
CA THR A 629 1.13 54.15 -16.16
C THR A 629 2.64 54.23 -16.46
N GLY A 630 3.06 54.28 -17.73
CA GLY A 630 4.41 54.73 -18.09
C GLY A 630 5.57 53.90 -17.54
N MET A 631 5.38 52.62 -17.23
CA MET A 631 6.46 51.70 -16.82
C MET A 631 6.61 50.57 -17.83
N VAL A 632 7.35 50.81 -18.91
CA VAL A 632 7.90 49.76 -19.75
C VAL A 632 9.40 50.01 -19.89
N LYS A 633 10.21 49.34 -19.05
CA LYS A 633 11.59 48.99 -19.41
C LYS A 633 11.58 47.50 -19.75
N GLY A 634 12.02 47.21 -20.97
CA GLY A 634 11.79 45.94 -21.64
C GLY A 634 12.48 44.74 -20.99
N ASN A 635 11.87 43.58 -21.23
CA ASN A 635 12.59 42.35 -21.44
C ASN A 635 11.83 41.50 -22.46
N THR A 636 12.41 41.38 -23.64
CA THR A 636 12.00 40.49 -24.73
C THR A 636 12.41 39.07 -24.40
N ALA A 637 11.46 38.21 -24.02
CA ALA A 637 11.53 36.75 -24.21
C ALA A 637 10.22 36.09 -23.74
N TYR A 638 9.12 36.28 -24.46
CA TYR A 638 7.97 35.34 -24.47
C TYR A 638 7.10 35.68 -25.69
N SER A 639 7.49 35.14 -26.84
CA SER A 639 6.63 35.03 -28.02
C SER A 639 6.93 33.66 -28.62
N ASN A 640 6.09 32.69 -28.28
CA ASN A 640 5.69 31.54 -29.09
C ASN A 640 4.62 30.80 -28.28
N TYR A 641 3.65 30.21 -28.98
CA TYR A 641 2.38 29.64 -28.50
C TYR A 641 1.20 30.61 -28.44
N LEU A 642 0.79 31.08 -29.62
CA LEU A 642 -0.61 31.23 -29.98
C LEU A 642 -0.78 30.75 -31.43
N ASP A 643 -1.88 30.01 -31.65
CA ASP A 643 -2.50 29.54 -32.90
C ASP A 643 -2.31 28.05 -33.23
N ASP A 644 -3.18 27.19 -32.69
CA ASP A 644 -4.15 26.45 -33.53
C ASP A 644 -5.21 25.80 -32.63
N ASP A 645 -6.48 26.19 -32.75
CA ASP A 645 -7.65 25.40 -32.32
C ASP A 645 -8.92 26.03 -32.94
N HIS A 646 -9.19 25.65 -34.18
CA HIS A 646 -10.50 25.83 -34.83
C HIS A 646 -11.21 24.47 -34.89
N HIS A 647 -12.15 24.23 -33.99
CA HIS A 647 -13.20 23.23 -34.19
C HIS A 647 -14.58 23.92 -34.24
N PRO A 648 -15.45 23.57 -35.22
CA PRO A 648 -16.76 24.20 -35.37
C PRO A 648 -17.78 23.67 -34.34
N PRO A 649 -18.83 24.46 -34.03
CA PRO A 649 -19.75 24.16 -32.91
C PRO A 649 -20.74 23.02 -33.24
N PRO A 650 -21.16 22.21 -32.24
CA PRO A 650 -22.13 21.14 -32.45
C PRO A 650 -23.56 21.69 -32.55
N THR A 651 -24.33 21.12 -33.48
CA THR A 651 -25.75 21.42 -33.70
C THR A 651 -26.61 20.47 -32.86
N PHE A 652 -27.60 21.02 -32.17
CA PHE A 652 -28.61 20.34 -31.36
C PHE A 652 -29.54 19.47 -32.23
N THR A 653 -29.71 18.20 -31.89
CA THR A 653 -30.89 17.39 -32.28
C THR A 653 -31.43 16.62 -31.06
N PRO A 654 -32.75 16.56 -30.85
CA PRO A 654 -33.37 15.96 -29.65
C PRO A 654 -33.50 14.42 -29.76
N PRO A 655 -33.80 13.72 -28.63
CA PRO A 655 -33.61 12.28 -28.52
C PRO A 655 -34.83 11.47 -29.00
N GLU A 656 -34.59 10.35 -29.69
CA GLU A 656 -35.57 9.28 -29.89
C GLU A 656 -35.19 8.02 -29.09
N LEU A 657 -36.22 7.38 -28.53
CA LEU A 657 -36.22 6.20 -27.65
C LEU A 657 -35.60 4.93 -28.27
N PRO A 658 -35.08 4.00 -27.45
CA PRO A 658 -34.42 2.80 -27.95
C PRO A 658 -35.42 1.71 -28.35
N LYS A 659 -35.17 1.01 -29.45
CA LYS A 659 -35.79 -0.29 -29.77
C LYS A 659 -34.74 -1.36 -30.05
N MET A 660 -34.80 -2.37 -29.20
CA MET A 660 -34.63 -3.82 -29.39
C MET A 660 -33.39 -4.33 -30.15
N VAL A 661 -32.54 -4.99 -29.36
CA VAL A 661 -31.52 -5.95 -29.79
C VAL A 661 -32.19 -7.22 -30.34
N HIS A 662 -31.79 -7.64 -31.55
CA HIS A 662 -32.03 -8.99 -32.04
C HIS A 662 -30.71 -9.77 -32.16
N VAL A 663 -30.78 -11.01 -31.69
CA VAL A 663 -29.74 -12.04 -31.51
C VAL A 663 -29.36 -12.73 -32.83
N ARG A 664 -28.18 -13.39 -32.84
CA ARG A 664 -27.72 -14.49 -33.73
C ARG A 664 -27.20 -14.06 -35.10
N GLY A 665 -26.12 -14.60 -35.67
CA GLY A 665 -25.22 -15.69 -35.31
C GLY A 665 -24.34 -16.02 -36.53
N GLU A 666 -23.16 -16.57 -36.26
CA GLU A 666 -22.45 -17.65 -37.01
C GLU A 666 -21.95 -17.51 -38.48
N ILE A 667 -20.73 -18.06 -38.67
CA ILE A 667 -20.24 -18.87 -39.83
C ILE A 667 -19.49 -18.17 -41.00
N SER A 668 -18.15 -18.40 -40.98
CA SER A 668 -17.30 -19.02 -42.03
C SER A 668 -16.50 -18.25 -43.10
N ARG A 669 -15.21 -18.62 -43.12
CA ARG A 669 -14.36 -19.16 -44.23
C ARG A 669 -13.57 -18.25 -45.19
N GLU A 670 -12.25 -18.50 -45.12
CA GLU A 670 -11.26 -18.82 -46.19
C GLU A 670 -11.02 -17.84 -47.36
N ARG A 671 -9.76 -17.44 -47.55
CA ARG A 671 -8.97 -17.77 -48.76
C ARG A 671 -7.48 -17.39 -48.68
N ASP A 672 -6.65 -18.30 -49.19
CA ASP A 672 -5.20 -18.26 -49.39
C ASP A 672 -4.74 -17.45 -50.63
N ASP A 673 -3.61 -16.74 -50.49
CA ASP A 673 -2.41 -16.54 -51.37
C ASP A 673 -2.52 -16.12 -52.88
N PRO A 674 -1.43 -15.73 -53.62
CA PRO A 674 0.00 -15.47 -53.28
C PRO A 674 0.70 -14.24 -53.95
N SER A 675 1.91 -13.91 -53.46
CA SER A 675 3.15 -13.35 -54.09
C SER A 675 3.16 -12.42 -55.33
N VAL A 676 4.01 -11.36 -55.31
CA VAL A 676 5.13 -11.08 -56.27
C VAL A 676 6.01 -9.88 -55.81
N MET A 677 7.33 -10.07 -55.97
CA MET A 677 8.49 -9.19 -55.67
C MET A 677 8.63 -7.90 -56.53
N ARG A 678 9.35 -6.87 -56.02
CA ARG A 678 10.72 -6.48 -56.50
C ARG A 678 11.38 -5.28 -55.78
N ASN A 679 12.51 -5.60 -55.15
CA ASN A 679 13.82 -4.93 -54.98
C ASN A 679 14.08 -3.45 -55.41
N HIS A 680 14.82 -2.76 -54.53
CA HIS A 680 16.07 -2.07 -54.91
C HIS A 680 17.22 -2.34 -53.92
N ARG A 681 18.38 -2.71 -54.49
CA ARG A 681 19.71 -2.92 -53.90
C ARG A 681 20.42 -1.55 -53.75
N ASN A 682 21.39 -1.36 -52.84
CA ASN A 682 22.79 -1.70 -53.11
C ASN A 682 23.69 -1.75 -51.87
N SER A 683 24.73 -2.55 -52.04
CA SER A 683 25.71 -3.11 -51.10
C SER A 683 27.14 -2.83 -51.58
N ILE A 684 28.10 -2.62 -50.66
CA ILE A 684 29.55 -2.93 -50.75
C ILE A 684 30.00 -3.10 -49.26
N GLY A 685 30.84 -4.01 -48.74
CA GLY A 685 31.75 -5.03 -49.29
C GLY A 685 33.00 -5.18 -48.36
N MET A 686 32.99 -6.21 -47.50
CA MET A 686 34.05 -7.09 -46.92
C MET A 686 35.50 -6.64 -46.53
N THR A 687 35.87 -7.02 -45.28
CA THR A 687 37.15 -7.59 -44.69
C THR A 687 38.52 -6.90 -44.76
N VAL A 688 39.26 -6.83 -43.62
CA VAL A 688 40.57 -7.49 -43.29
C VAL A 688 41.09 -7.13 -41.85
N ILE A 689 41.33 -8.18 -41.03
CA ILE A 689 42.43 -8.53 -40.06
C ILE A 689 43.16 -7.49 -39.14
N ASN A 690 43.32 -7.92 -37.86
CA ASN A 690 44.30 -7.62 -36.78
C ASN A 690 44.32 -6.24 -36.06
N SER A 691 44.06 -6.25 -34.74
CA SER A 691 45.13 -6.24 -33.71
C SER A 691 44.57 -6.07 -32.28
N THR A 692 45.23 -6.77 -31.36
CA THR A 692 45.09 -6.80 -29.90
C THR A 692 45.02 -5.44 -29.19
N LYS A 693 44.15 -5.32 -28.17
CA LYS A 693 44.50 -4.76 -26.85
C LYS A 693 43.46 -5.11 -25.78
N GLN A 694 43.97 -5.75 -24.73
CA GLN A 694 43.28 -6.08 -23.47
C GLN A 694 42.86 -4.83 -22.71
N VAL A 695 41.69 -4.87 -22.05
CA VAL A 695 41.46 -4.16 -20.77
C VAL A 695 40.65 -5.08 -19.84
N ASN A 696 41.19 -5.26 -18.65
CA ASN A 696 40.76 -6.14 -17.57
C ASN A 696 39.33 -5.82 -17.06
N LYS A 697 38.50 -6.87 -16.90
CA LYS A 697 37.35 -6.86 -15.98
C LYS A 697 37.64 -7.78 -14.81
N VAL A 698 37.81 -7.18 -13.64
CA VAL A 698 37.93 -7.84 -12.34
C VAL A 698 36.55 -8.36 -11.94
N LYS A 699 36.43 -9.67 -11.70
CA LYS A 699 35.28 -10.32 -11.05
C LYS A 699 35.61 -10.48 -9.55
N PRO A 700 34.68 -10.24 -8.62
CA PRO A 700 34.90 -10.57 -7.22
C PRO A 700 34.67 -12.07 -6.99
N ASN A 701 35.67 -12.72 -6.40
CA ASN A 701 35.63 -14.08 -5.88
C ASN A 701 35.02 -14.04 -4.46
N VAL A 702 33.94 -14.80 -4.23
CA VAL A 702 33.48 -15.14 -2.89
C VAL A 702 33.81 -16.60 -2.65
N ASN A 703 34.84 -16.84 -1.84
CA ASN A 703 35.13 -18.15 -1.26
C ASN A 703 34.17 -18.38 -0.10
N ARG A 704 33.35 -19.42 -0.17
CA ARG A 704 32.71 -20.01 1.02
C ARG A 704 32.99 -21.50 1.03
N THR A 705 33.85 -21.89 1.96
CA THR A 705 34.17 -23.26 2.36
C THR A 705 33.05 -23.82 3.21
N THR A 706 32.54 -25.00 2.85
CA THR A 706 31.70 -25.85 3.70
C THR A 706 32.45 -27.15 3.99
N ASN A 707 32.51 -27.54 5.26
CA ASN A 707 32.89 -28.88 5.71
C ASN A 707 31.66 -29.48 6.38
N ASP A 708 31.29 -30.68 5.96
CA ASP A 708 30.33 -31.56 6.64
C ASP A 708 31.06 -32.50 7.62
N SER A 709 30.38 -32.92 8.70
CA SER A 709 30.26 -34.35 9.05
C SER A 709 29.34 -34.66 10.26
N LEU A 710 28.40 -35.59 9.98
CA LEU A 710 27.83 -36.68 10.80
C LEU A 710 26.98 -36.43 12.07
N SER A 711 25.71 -36.88 12.04
CA SER A 711 25.22 -38.20 12.58
C SER A 711 23.68 -38.23 12.79
N SER A 712 23.05 -39.39 12.56
CA SER A 712 21.63 -39.72 12.90
C SER A 712 21.57 -40.51 14.23
N PRO A 713 20.41 -40.68 14.93
CA PRO A 713 19.36 -41.64 14.54
C PRO A 713 17.90 -41.35 15.01
N ASN A 714 17.00 -42.28 14.69
CA ASN A 714 15.54 -42.35 14.89
C ASN A 714 15.00 -42.34 16.35
N GLN A 715 13.68 -42.02 16.42
CA GLN A 715 12.59 -42.48 17.31
C GLN A 715 12.01 -41.54 18.41
N PRO A 716 10.70 -41.69 18.75
CA PRO A 716 9.81 -40.61 19.18
C PRO A 716 9.38 -40.70 20.66
N TYR A 717 9.04 -39.58 21.32
CA TYR A 717 8.02 -39.52 22.39
C TYR A 717 7.70 -38.07 22.83
N TYR A 718 6.45 -37.91 23.30
CA TYR A 718 5.85 -36.75 23.99
C TYR A 718 6.66 -36.25 25.18
N GLN A 719 6.73 -34.92 25.41
CA GLN A 719 6.20 -34.27 26.63
C GLN A 719 6.26 -32.74 26.60
N ARG A 720 5.34 -32.16 27.36
CA ARG A 720 5.01 -30.74 27.53
C ARG A 720 5.75 -30.17 28.76
N SER A 721 5.97 -28.85 28.70
CA SER A 721 6.09 -27.84 29.79
C SER A 721 7.39 -27.66 30.60
N GLN A 722 7.80 -26.37 30.59
CA GLN A 722 8.29 -25.48 31.66
C GLN A 722 9.79 -25.12 31.78
N GLU A 723 9.99 -23.80 31.61
CA GLU A 723 10.89 -22.85 32.30
C GLU A 723 12.28 -22.47 31.74
N GLU A 724 12.33 -21.17 31.40
CA GLU A 724 13.39 -20.15 31.55
C GLU A 724 14.77 -20.32 30.91
N SER A 725 15.08 -19.41 29.97
CA SER A 725 16.16 -18.40 30.07
C SER A 725 16.78 -18.04 28.71
N ALA A 726 17.05 -16.74 28.54
CA ALA A 726 17.97 -16.10 27.59
C ALA A 726 17.50 -15.89 26.13
N TYR A 727 16.75 -14.80 25.94
CA TYR A 727 16.67 -14.03 24.70
C TYR A 727 18.04 -13.44 24.34
N ALA A 728 18.60 -13.81 23.19
CA ALA A 728 19.74 -13.15 22.56
C ALA A 728 19.46 -13.00 21.06
N GLY A 729 19.04 -11.81 20.65
CA GLY A 729 18.69 -11.50 19.26
C GLY A 729 18.41 -10.02 19.00
N TYR A 730 18.99 -9.11 19.80
CA TYR A 730 19.06 -7.68 19.50
C TYR A 730 20.53 -7.31 19.44
N HIS A 731 21.09 -7.17 18.23
CA HIS A 731 22.29 -6.37 17.98
C HIS A 731 22.51 -6.28 16.47
N LEU A 732 22.02 -5.22 15.83
CA LEU A 732 22.78 -4.45 14.83
C LEU A 732 21.99 -3.19 14.44
N ALA A 733 22.01 -2.19 15.30
CA ALA A 733 21.72 -0.80 14.96
C ALA A 733 22.46 0.09 15.97
N TYR A 734 23.69 0.51 15.64
CA TYR A 734 24.34 1.71 16.21
C TYR A 734 25.70 1.86 15.55
N GLU A 735 25.78 2.62 14.45
CA GLU A 735 27.03 3.24 14.01
C GLU A 735 26.80 4.31 12.93
N VAL A 736 26.36 5.51 13.32
CA VAL A 736 26.87 6.79 12.76
C VAL A 736 26.77 7.84 13.87
N LYS A 737 27.73 7.83 14.79
CA LYS A 737 27.99 8.96 15.69
C LYS A 737 29.48 9.28 15.63
N LYS A 738 29.89 9.84 14.50
CA LYS A 738 31.21 10.45 14.33
C LYS A 738 31.10 11.51 13.25
N LEU A 739 30.79 12.72 13.69
CA LEU A 739 31.19 14.01 13.12
C LEU A 739 30.47 15.07 13.97
N MET A 740 31.08 15.43 15.09
CA MET A 740 31.05 16.76 15.75
C MET A 740 31.88 16.65 17.05
N PRO A 741 32.75 17.64 17.34
CA PRO A 741 33.67 17.61 18.47
C PRO A 741 32.94 17.90 19.79
N THR A 742 33.28 17.12 20.81
CA THR A 742 32.82 17.25 22.19
C THR A 742 33.47 18.44 22.90
N SER A 743 32.69 19.39 23.40
CA SER A 743 33.10 20.26 24.52
C SER A 743 32.32 19.86 25.77
N ARG A 744 33.06 19.31 26.73
CA ARG A 744 32.60 18.90 28.06
C ARG A 744 33.13 19.96 29.02
N ALA A 745 32.25 20.63 29.76
CA ALA A 745 32.66 21.48 30.88
C ALA A 745 31.88 21.07 32.13
N SER A 746 32.61 20.52 33.10
CA SER A 746 32.24 20.43 34.51
C SER A 746 33.27 21.26 35.29
N GLY A 747 32.80 21.96 36.31
CA GLY A 747 33.49 23.07 36.96
C GLY A 747 34.81 22.77 37.65
N GLY A 748 35.59 23.85 37.84
CA GLY A 748 36.80 23.91 38.64
C GLY A 748 37.31 25.35 38.72
N THR A 749 37.42 25.85 39.94
CA THR A 749 37.83 27.19 40.40
C THR A 749 39.29 27.54 40.08
N ASN A 750 39.59 28.77 39.60
CA ASN A 750 40.69 29.67 40.05
C ASN A 750 41.07 30.79 39.04
N ILE A 751 40.84 32.05 39.49
CA ILE A 751 41.73 33.24 39.55
C ILE A 751 42.79 33.54 38.45
N ASN A 752 42.60 34.73 37.85
CA ASN A 752 43.52 35.76 37.30
C ASN A 752 44.32 35.64 35.97
N ASN A 753 44.08 36.71 35.18
CA ASN A 753 44.99 37.61 34.44
C ASN A 753 45.34 37.39 32.94
N ASN A 754 44.90 38.41 32.18
CA ASN A 754 45.50 39.10 31.03
C ASN A 754 45.64 38.40 29.66
N GLY A 755 45.10 39.09 28.63
CA GLY A 755 45.66 39.11 27.27
C GLY A 755 44.62 38.97 26.15
N GLY A 756 43.91 40.06 25.83
CA GLY A 756 42.96 40.11 24.72
C GLY A 756 43.60 40.07 23.33
N LEU A 757 42.84 39.57 22.36
CA LEU A 757 43.00 39.89 20.94
C LEU A 757 41.66 40.34 20.36
N GLN A 758 41.70 41.47 19.66
CA GLN A 758 40.59 42.33 19.30
C GLN A 758 40.15 42.03 17.86
N VAL A 759 38.86 41.77 17.64
CA VAL A 759 38.23 41.83 16.31
C VAL A 759 37.14 42.88 16.38
N GLY A 760 37.40 44.02 15.73
CA GLY A 760 36.49 45.15 15.69
C GLY A 760 35.42 44.97 14.63
N ILE A 761 34.15 45.07 15.06
CA ILE A 761 33.02 45.45 14.23
C ILE A 761 32.21 46.47 15.04
N ALA A 762 31.96 47.60 14.38
CA ALA A 762 31.19 48.78 14.79
C ALA A 762 30.16 48.60 15.91
N ASP A 763 30.56 48.95 17.13
CA ASP A 763 29.67 49.32 18.24
C ASP A 763 29.24 50.78 18.05
N ASP A 764 28.03 51.01 17.53
CA ASP A 764 27.35 52.32 17.72
C ASP A 764 25.80 52.23 17.71
N GLN A 765 25.22 51.04 17.87
CA GLN A 765 23.77 50.86 18.08
C GLN A 765 23.40 49.95 19.28
N ALA A 766 24.37 49.61 20.14
CA ALA A 766 24.14 48.74 21.30
C ALA A 766 23.91 49.51 22.62
N LYS A 767 23.37 50.73 22.56
CA LYS A 767 22.91 51.48 23.74
C LYS A 767 21.39 51.66 23.63
N ASP A 768 20.67 50.60 24.02
CA ASP A 768 19.30 50.61 24.59
C ASP A 768 18.71 49.18 24.68
N PHE A 769 19.50 48.18 25.10
CA PHE A 769 18.98 46.86 25.45
C PHE A 769 19.34 46.52 26.90
N ASP A 770 18.40 46.79 27.82
CA ASP A 770 18.40 46.26 29.18
C ASP A 770 18.25 44.72 29.12
N PHE A 771 19.38 43.99 29.10
CA PHE A 771 19.43 42.51 29.07
C PHE A 771 18.77 41.83 30.29
N GLU A 772 18.48 42.56 31.37
CA GLU A 772 17.92 42.00 32.62
C GLU A 772 16.37 41.97 32.68
N LYS A 773 15.64 42.41 31.63
CA LYS A 773 14.16 42.51 31.66
C LYS A 773 13.40 41.78 30.56
N THR A 774 14.05 41.15 29.59
CA THR A 774 13.37 40.46 28.48
C THR A 774 13.17 38.98 28.79
N GLU A 775 12.10 38.65 29.53
CA GLU A 775 11.65 37.26 29.69
C GLU A 775 11.26 36.67 28.33
N MET A 776 11.80 35.48 27.99
CA MET A 776 11.39 34.70 26.82
C MET A 776 9.97 34.17 27.04
N LYS A 777 8.99 34.74 26.34
CA LYS A 777 7.56 34.36 26.45
C LYS A 777 7.06 33.50 25.29
N TYR A 778 7.77 33.53 24.17
CA TYR A 778 7.39 32.86 22.94
C TYR A 778 8.51 31.95 22.47
N ASP A 779 8.17 31.04 21.55
CA ASP A 779 9.16 30.21 20.88
C ASP A 779 10.03 31.04 19.92
N SER A 780 11.07 30.43 19.36
CA SER A 780 11.98 31.09 18.41
C SER A 780 11.30 31.66 17.18
N THR A 781 10.17 31.09 16.74
CA THR A 781 9.42 31.57 15.57
C THR A 781 8.36 32.64 15.91
N GLY A 782 7.98 32.76 17.19
CA GLY A 782 6.89 33.64 17.64
C GLY A 782 5.48 33.08 17.43
N MET A 783 5.36 31.81 17.05
CA MET A 783 4.08 31.17 16.69
C MET A 783 3.35 30.56 17.89
N PHE A 784 4.06 30.25 18.98
CA PHE A 784 3.52 29.58 20.16
C PHE A 784 4.01 30.22 21.46
N HIS A 785 3.20 30.11 22.51
CA HIS A 785 3.59 30.47 23.87
C HIS A 785 4.60 29.45 24.40
N TRP A 786 5.69 29.95 24.99
CA TRP A 786 6.79 29.14 25.50
C TRP A 786 7.00 29.37 26.99
N SER A 787 7.47 28.34 27.67
CA SER A 787 7.87 28.38 29.07
C SER A 787 9.16 27.58 29.29
N PRO A 788 9.96 27.93 30.32
CA PRO A 788 11.12 27.13 30.70
C PRO A 788 10.68 25.70 31.06
N SER A 789 11.58 24.74 30.87
CA SER A 789 11.30 23.32 31.11
C SER A 789 10.86 23.07 32.55
N ARG A 790 9.62 22.60 32.73
CA ARG A 790 9.05 22.23 34.04
C ARG A 790 9.21 20.74 34.30
N SER A 791 9.51 20.37 35.55
CA SER A 791 9.50 18.97 35.94
C SER A 791 8.06 18.43 35.94
N LEU A 792 7.89 17.13 35.73
CA LEU A 792 6.56 16.52 35.76
C LEU A 792 5.95 16.62 37.17
N GLU A 793 6.77 16.48 38.22
CA GLU A 793 6.35 16.49 39.63
C GLU A 793 5.67 17.82 40.01
N ASP A 794 6.14 18.94 39.47
CA ASP A 794 5.54 20.27 39.71
C ASP A 794 4.14 20.43 39.09
N CYS A 795 3.80 19.58 38.13
CA CYS A 795 2.55 19.65 37.38
C CYS A 795 1.55 18.56 37.78
N ILE A 796 1.96 17.58 38.60
CA ILE A 796 1.06 16.57 39.15
C ILE A 796 0.20 17.19 40.25
N LEU A 797 -1.10 16.98 40.17
CA LEU A 797 -2.07 17.36 41.17
C LEU A 797 -2.62 16.10 41.85
N ASP A 798 -2.73 16.14 43.17
CA ASP A 798 -3.57 15.19 43.90
C ASP A 798 -5.05 15.55 43.77
N ARG A 799 -5.95 14.59 43.99
CA ARG A 799 -7.41 14.81 43.93
C ARG A 799 -7.87 15.99 44.80
N ASN A 800 -7.31 16.13 46.02
CA ASN A 800 -7.64 17.24 46.92
C ASN A 800 -7.08 18.58 46.41
N GLN A 801 -5.88 18.57 45.84
CA GLN A 801 -5.27 19.77 45.26
C GLN A 801 -6.07 20.24 44.03
N ALA A 802 -6.49 19.31 43.17
CA ALA A 802 -7.34 19.58 42.02
C ALA A 802 -8.69 20.19 42.45
N ALA A 803 -9.32 19.66 43.50
CA ALA A 803 -10.57 20.21 44.03
C ALA A 803 -10.40 21.61 44.66
N MET A 804 -9.22 21.93 45.21
CA MET A 804 -8.92 23.27 45.73
C MET A 804 -8.59 24.27 44.62
N THR A 805 -8.07 23.81 43.48
CA THR A 805 -7.85 24.68 42.31
C THR A 805 -9.18 25.01 41.62
N VAL A 806 -9.53 26.29 41.58
CA VAL A 806 -10.75 26.75 40.88
C VAL A 806 -10.51 26.70 39.37
N LEU A 807 -10.81 25.54 38.78
CA LEU A 807 -10.73 25.30 37.34
C LEU A 807 -12.08 25.64 36.69
N ASN A 808 -12.11 26.68 35.86
CA ASN A 808 -13.28 27.12 35.09
C ASN A 808 -12.84 27.46 33.67
N GLY A 809 -13.62 27.07 32.65
CA GLY A 809 -13.27 27.32 31.24
C GLY A 809 -11.98 26.62 30.83
N HIS A 810 -11.81 25.37 31.27
CA HIS A 810 -10.60 24.57 31.05
C HIS A 810 -10.89 23.35 30.17
N VAL A 811 -9.85 22.70 29.65
CA VAL A 811 -9.95 21.48 28.83
C VAL A 811 -9.55 20.28 29.67
N VAL A 812 -10.39 19.26 29.72
CA VAL A 812 -10.10 17.99 30.39
C VAL A 812 -9.75 16.96 29.34
N VAL A 813 -8.58 16.33 29.45
CA VAL A 813 -8.14 15.26 28.56
C VAL A 813 -8.19 13.94 29.32
N CYS A 814 -9.20 13.13 29.04
CA CYS A 814 -9.37 11.78 29.54
C CYS A 814 -8.53 10.81 28.69
N LEU A 815 -7.41 10.34 29.25
CA LEU A 815 -6.44 9.50 28.54
C LEU A 815 -6.49 8.05 29.04
N PHE A 816 -6.83 7.14 28.13
CA PHE A 816 -6.75 5.70 28.35
C PHE A 816 -5.44 5.16 27.79
N ALA A 817 -4.51 4.80 28.66
CA ALA A 817 -3.22 4.27 28.25
C ALA A 817 -2.61 3.37 29.33
N ASP A 818 -1.97 2.30 28.88
CA ASP A 818 -1.13 1.44 29.71
C ASP A 818 0.35 1.90 29.61
N PRO A 819 1.22 1.54 30.56
CA PRO A 819 2.63 1.95 30.54
C PRO A 819 3.39 1.55 29.26
N ASP A 820 2.97 0.47 28.60
CA ASP A 820 3.59 -0.06 27.37
C ASP A 820 2.86 0.36 26.09
N SER A 821 1.73 1.08 26.18
CA SER A 821 0.98 1.54 25.00
C SER A 821 1.84 2.44 24.10
N PRO A 822 1.60 2.48 22.78
CA PRO A 822 2.29 3.39 21.87
C PRO A 822 1.98 4.86 22.21
N LEU A 823 2.89 5.76 21.84
CA LEU A 823 2.70 7.20 22.07
C LEU A 823 1.63 7.75 21.11
N ILE A 824 0.70 8.54 21.62
CA ILE A 824 -0.27 9.29 20.78
C ILE A 824 0.39 10.59 20.29
N GLY A 825 1.23 11.20 21.13
CA GLY A 825 1.86 12.49 20.84
C GLY A 825 0.96 13.67 21.23
N LEU A 826 0.57 13.77 22.51
CA LEU A 826 -0.29 14.83 23.07
C LEU A 826 0.20 16.25 22.78
N ARG A 827 1.47 16.41 22.44
CA ARG A 827 2.01 17.67 21.92
C ARG A 827 1.15 18.25 20.79
N ASN A 828 0.67 17.42 19.86
CA ASN A 828 -0.14 17.87 18.72
C ASN A 828 -1.53 18.35 19.14
N LEU A 829 -2.03 17.95 20.32
CA LEU A 829 -3.26 18.45 20.92
C LEU A 829 -3.03 19.79 21.64
N VAL A 830 -1.94 19.89 22.42
CA VAL A 830 -1.71 21.07 23.28
C VAL A 830 -1.11 22.24 22.51
N MET A 831 -0.29 21.99 21.48
CA MET A 831 0.39 23.02 20.70
C MET A 831 -0.59 24.01 20.03
N PRO A 832 -1.67 23.58 19.34
CA PRO A 832 -2.67 24.50 18.79
C PRO A 832 -3.39 25.33 19.86
N LEU A 833 -3.63 24.76 21.04
CA LEU A 833 -4.23 25.46 22.20
C LEU A 833 -3.29 26.47 22.86
N ARG A 834 -2.04 26.55 22.40
CA ARG A 834 -0.99 27.46 22.88
C ARG A 834 -0.46 28.36 21.77
N ALA A 835 -1.20 28.50 20.68
CA ALA A 835 -0.86 29.43 19.60
C ALA A 835 -0.78 30.88 20.10
N SER A 836 0.14 31.66 19.54
CA SER A 836 0.45 33.03 19.96
C SER A 836 -0.61 34.07 19.56
N ASN A 837 -1.61 33.66 18.77
CA ASN A 837 -2.83 34.41 18.44
C ASN A 837 -3.86 34.45 19.59
N PHE A 838 -3.57 33.81 20.73
CA PHE A 838 -4.29 33.99 21.98
C PHE A 838 -3.46 34.80 22.98
N HIS A 839 -4.14 35.64 23.77
CA HIS A 839 -3.51 36.27 24.91
C HIS A 839 -3.27 35.26 26.02
N TYR A 840 -2.26 35.48 26.86
CA TYR A 840 -1.90 34.54 27.93
C TYR A 840 -3.05 34.25 28.91
N HIS A 841 -3.93 35.22 29.17
CA HIS A 841 -5.10 35.04 30.03
C HIS A 841 -6.24 34.28 29.33
N GLU A 842 -6.35 34.36 28.00
CA GLU A 842 -7.33 33.60 27.19
C GLU A 842 -6.95 32.11 27.04
N LEU A 843 -5.69 31.75 27.31
CA LEU A 843 -5.24 30.36 27.23
C LEU A 843 -6.01 29.46 28.21
N LYS A 844 -6.73 28.50 27.66
CA LYS A 844 -7.45 27.45 28.41
C LYS A 844 -6.46 26.55 29.15
N HIS A 845 -6.67 26.35 30.45
CA HIS A 845 -5.87 25.41 31.24
C HIS A 845 -6.14 23.97 30.77
N VAL A 846 -5.12 23.15 30.58
CA VAL A 846 -5.27 21.75 30.15
C VAL A 846 -4.98 20.83 31.32
N VAL A 847 -5.95 19.99 31.69
CA VAL A 847 -5.84 19.00 32.76
C VAL A 847 -5.91 17.61 32.15
N ILE A 848 -4.81 16.84 32.24
CA ILE A 848 -4.73 15.48 31.72
C ILE A 848 -5.05 14.51 32.86
N VAL A 849 -6.06 13.66 32.69
CA VAL A 849 -6.47 12.63 33.64
C VAL A 849 -6.08 11.27 33.07
N GLY A 850 -5.14 10.56 33.72
CA GLY A 850 -4.68 9.26 33.26
C GLY A 850 -3.48 8.72 34.06
N SER A 851 -2.86 7.67 33.53
CA SER A 851 -1.67 7.05 34.13
C SER A 851 -0.45 7.96 34.00
N VAL A 852 0.18 8.27 35.14
CA VAL A 852 1.40 9.09 35.20
C VAL A 852 2.58 8.40 34.51
N ASP A 853 2.65 7.07 34.54
CA ASP A 853 3.76 6.33 33.93
C ASP A 853 3.78 6.48 32.41
N TYR A 854 2.60 6.49 31.78
CA TYR A 854 2.47 6.79 30.37
C TYR A 854 2.88 8.25 30.08
N ILE A 855 2.33 9.21 30.83
CA ILE A 855 2.56 10.65 30.63
C ILE A 855 4.03 11.01 30.82
N ARG A 856 4.76 10.32 31.69
CA ARG A 856 6.20 10.53 31.90
C ARG A 856 7.02 10.37 30.62
N ARG A 857 6.63 9.46 29.72
CA ARG A 857 7.30 9.26 28.42
C ARG A 857 7.00 10.40 27.45
N GLU A 858 5.77 10.93 27.46
CA GLU A 858 5.36 12.06 26.61
C GLU A 858 5.80 13.44 27.15
N TRP A 859 6.07 13.57 28.45
CA TRP A 859 6.32 14.85 29.12
C TRP A 859 7.48 15.64 28.51
N LYS A 860 8.50 14.95 28.00
CA LYS A 860 9.64 15.59 27.31
C LYS A 860 9.19 16.51 26.17
N MET A 861 8.06 16.19 25.52
CA MET A 861 7.48 16.97 24.43
C MET A 861 6.52 18.09 24.90
N LEU A 862 6.08 18.06 26.17
CA LEU A 862 5.11 18.98 26.76
C LEU A 862 5.72 20.00 27.74
N GLN A 863 6.89 19.71 28.30
CA GLN A 863 7.53 20.46 29.39
C GLN A 863 7.73 21.97 29.13
N ASN A 864 7.77 22.39 27.87
CA ASN A 864 7.98 23.77 27.45
C ASN A 864 6.68 24.57 27.22
N LEU A 865 5.51 23.95 27.38
CA LEU A 865 4.21 24.60 27.16
C LEU A 865 3.57 25.01 28.51
N PRO A 866 2.97 26.22 28.62
CA PRO A 866 2.41 26.71 29.88
C PRO A 866 1.01 26.15 30.20
N LYS A 867 0.54 26.31 31.46
CA LYS A 867 -0.81 25.94 31.94
C LYS A 867 -1.23 24.49 31.64
N ILE A 868 -0.39 23.55 32.04
CA ILE A 868 -0.66 22.11 31.94
C ILE A 868 -0.60 21.54 33.35
N SER A 869 -1.58 20.72 33.70
CA SER A 869 -1.62 19.94 34.94
C SER A 869 -1.98 18.49 34.64
N VAL A 870 -1.51 17.58 35.49
CA VAL A 870 -1.73 16.14 35.36
C VAL A 870 -2.38 15.63 36.64
N LEU A 871 -3.53 14.98 36.54
CA LEU A 871 -4.15 14.26 37.66
C LEU A 871 -3.85 12.77 37.53
N ASN A 872 -3.18 12.21 38.54
CA ASN A 872 -2.96 10.77 38.61
C ASN A 872 -4.27 10.06 38.99
N GLY A 873 -4.92 9.45 38.02
CA GLY A 873 -6.24 8.82 38.22
C GLY A 873 -6.75 8.13 36.97
N SER A 874 -7.98 7.60 37.05
CA SER A 874 -8.64 6.97 35.91
C SER A 874 -9.82 7.83 35.44
N PRO A 875 -9.99 8.05 34.12
CA PRO A 875 -11.17 8.75 33.61
C PRO A 875 -12.51 8.05 33.91
N LEU A 876 -12.50 6.76 34.27
CA LEU A 876 -13.71 6.04 34.68
C LEU A 876 -14.14 6.35 36.12
N SER A 877 -13.22 6.90 36.92
CA SER A 877 -13.47 7.27 38.31
C SER A 877 -14.22 8.61 38.37
N ARG A 878 -15.51 8.55 38.76
CA ARG A 878 -16.34 9.75 38.96
C ARG A 878 -15.76 10.71 40.00
N ALA A 879 -14.99 10.20 40.97
CA ALA A 879 -14.34 11.04 41.99
C ALA A 879 -13.25 11.93 41.38
N ASP A 880 -12.49 11.41 40.41
CA ASP A 880 -11.45 12.17 39.72
C ASP A 880 -12.06 13.21 38.77
N LEU A 881 -13.12 12.83 38.04
CA LEU A 881 -13.88 13.74 37.17
C LEU A 881 -14.58 14.88 37.95
N ARG A 882 -15.07 14.61 39.16
CA ARG A 882 -15.61 15.65 40.05
C ARG A 882 -14.51 16.56 40.58
N ALA A 883 -13.34 16.03 40.94
CA ALA A 883 -12.23 16.82 41.46
C ALA A 883 -11.68 17.82 40.44
N VAL A 884 -11.74 17.51 39.14
CA VAL A 884 -11.35 18.44 38.08
C VAL A 884 -12.47 19.40 37.66
N ASN A 885 -13.66 19.34 38.27
CA ASN A 885 -14.84 20.13 37.90
C ASN A 885 -15.21 19.98 36.42
N VAL A 886 -15.39 18.73 35.95
CA VAL A 886 -15.75 18.44 34.55
C VAL A 886 -17.04 19.14 34.09
N ASN A 887 -17.95 19.49 35.00
CA ASN A 887 -19.16 20.26 34.71
C ASN A 887 -18.90 21.73 34.30
N LEU A 888 -17.70 22.26 34.57
CA LEU A 888 -17.25 23.61 34.23
C LEU A 888 -16.21 23.61 33.10
N CYS A 889 -15.93 22.47 32.48
CA CYS A 889 -14.99 22.39 31.37
C CYS A 889 -15.60 22.96 30.07
N ASP A 890 -14.76 23.52 29.22
CA ASP A 890 -15.13 23.95 27.86
C ASP A 890 -15.24 22.77 26.90
N MET A 891 -14.43 21.75 27.13
CA MET A 891 -14.41 20.52 26.35
C MET A 891 -13.76 19.40 27.16
N CYS A 892 -14.37 18.22 27.13
CA CYS A 892 -13.79 16.98 27.61
C CYS A 892 -13.38 16.11 26.42
N CYS A 893 -12.08 15.93 26.21
CA CYS A 893 -11.53 15.08 25.15
C CYS A 893 -11.28 13.68 25.69
N ILE A 894 -11.85 12.66 25.05
CA ILE A 894 -11.63 11.26 25.41
C ILE A 894 -10.75 10.62 24.33
N LEU A 895 -9.55 10.19 24.73
CA LEU A 895 -8.53 9.63 23.85
C LEU A 895 -8.10 8.24 24.35
N SER A 896 -7.83 7.34 23.41
CA SER A 896 -7.30 6.00 23.71
C SER A 896 -5.94 5.80 23.03
N ALA A 897 -4.93 5.41 23.82
CA ALA A 897 -3.61 4.98 23.34
C ALA A 897 -3.54 3.44 23.21
N LYS A 898 -4.57 2.72 23.65
CA LYS A 898 -4.53 1.26 23.69
C LYS A 898 -4.66 0.70 22.28
N VAL A 899 -3.78 -0.24 21.96
CA VAL A 899 -3.86 -0.98 20.70
C VAL A 899 -5.06 -1.92 20.78
N PRO A 900 -5.99 -1.88 19.81
CA PRO A 900 -7.11 -2.81 19.78
C PRO A 900 -6.59 -4.25 19.65
N SER A 901 -7.19 -5.18 20.39
CA SER A 901 -6.91 -6.60 20.23
C SER A 901 -7.40 -7.07 18.85
N ASN A 902 -6.54 -7.76 18.10
CA ASN A 902 -6.86 -8.27 16.75
C ASN A 902 -8.08 -9.21 16.70
N ASP A 903 -8.51 -9.74 17.85
CA ASP A 903 -9.56 -10.77 17.90
C ASP A 903 -10.97 -10.20 17.66
N ASP A 904 -11.22 -8.91 17.95
CA ASP A 904 -12.54 -8.31 17.74
C ASP A 904 -12.47 -6.77 17.56
N PRO A 905 -12.64 -6.24 16.32
CA PRO A 905 -12.54 -4.80 16.05
C PRO A 905 -13.68 -3.99 16.65
N THR A 906 -14.78 -4.64 17.04
CA THR A 906 -15.94 -4.01 17.69
C THR A 906 -15.61 -3.56 19.13
N LEU A 907 -14.71 -4.26 19.81
CA LEU A 907 -14.35 -3.99 21.21
C LEU A 907 -13.22 -2.97 21.39
N ALA A 908 -12.69 -2.42 20.29
CA ALA A 908 -11.61 -1.44 20.28
C ALA A 908 -11.92 -0.20 21.14
N ASP A 909 -13.15 0.31 21.05
CA ASP A 909 -13.55 1.61 21.63
C ASP A 909 -14.24 1.50 23.00
N LYS A 910 -14.23 0.31 23.62
CA LYS A 910 -15.03 0.04 24.83
C LYS A 910 -14.79 1.04 25.97
N GLU A 911 -13.53 1.43 26.21
CA GLU A 911 -13.18 2.34 27.31
C GLU A 911 -13.62 3.77 27.01
N ALA A 912 -13.50 4.22 25.76
CA ALA A 912 -13.90 5.54 25.31
C ALA A 912 -15.42 5.73 25.41
N ILE A 913 -16.18 4.73 24.94
CA ILE A 913 -17.65 4.73 25.03
C ILE A 913 -18.11 4.70 26.48
N LEU A 914 -17.54 3.81 27.31
CA LEU A 914 -17.90 3.72 28.73
C LEU A 914 -17.61 5.02 29.48
N ALA A 915 -16.51 5.71 29.16
CA ALA A 915 -16.19 7.00 29.75
C ALA A 915 -17.19 8.09 29.35
N SER A 916 -17.56 8.15 28.07
CA SER A 916 -18.55 9.09 27.54
C SER A 916 -19.91 8.89 28.22
N LEU A 917 -20.41 7.66 28.26
CA LEU A 917 -21.65 7.31 28.95
C LEU A 917 -21.60 7.59 30.45
N ASN A 918 -20.45 7.33 31.10
CA ASN A 918 -20.26 7.61 32.51
C ASN A 918 -20.39 9.10 32.82
N ILE A 919 -19.76 9.97 32.02
CA ILE A 919 -19.87 11.43 32.18
C ILE A 919 -21.30 11.89 31.90
N LYS A 920 -21.94 11.41 30.82
CA LYS A 920 -23.33 11.76 30.50
C LYS A 920 -24.30 11.41 31.64
N ALA A 921 -24.06 10.31 32.35
CA ALA A 921 -24.86 9.84 33.48
C ALA A 921 -24.57 10.55 34.82
N MET A 922 -23.60 11.47 34.90
CA MET A 922 -23.30 12.20 36.13
C MET A 922 -24.32 13.32 36.38
N THR A 923 -24.58 13.60 37.65
CA THR A 923 -25.33 14.79 38.10
C THR A 923 -24.46 15.62 39.05
N PHE A 924 -24.67 16.93 38.99
CA PHE A 924 -23.93 17.93 39.76
C PHE A 924 -24.91 18.80 40.56
N ASP A 925 -24.59 19.03 41.83
CA ASP A 925 -25.38 19.90 42.70
C ASP A 925 -24.98 21.37 42.48
N ASP A 926 -25.95 22.28 42.37
CA ASP A 926 -25.75 23.72 42.15
C ASP A 926 -25.09 24.47 43.34
N THR A 927 -24.54 23.78 44.34
CA THR A 927 -24.19 24.35 45.65
C THR A 927 -22.74 24.80 45.84
N ILE A 928 -21.95 25.09 44.80
CA ILE A 928 -20.59 25.62 44.97
C ILE A 928 -20.39 26.88 44.13
N GLY A 929 -20.55 28.03 44.79
CA GLY A 929 -20.34 29.37 44.24
C GLY A 929 -21.03 30.51 45.00
N VAL A 930 -21.34 30.35 46.29
CA VAL A 930 -21.85 31.44 47.15
C VAL A 930 -20.87 31.64 48.30
N LEU A 931 -19.96 32.59 48.13
CA LEU A 931 -19.35 33.30 49.26
C LEU A 931 -19.96 34.70 49.29
N SER A 932 -21.02 34.81 50.09
CA SER A 932 -21.44 35.97 50.88
C SER A 932 -20.89 37.35 50.49
N GLN A 933 -21.76 38.21 49.97
CA GLN A 933 -21.88 39.58 50.49
C GLN A 933 -23.31 40.08 50.32
N ASP A 934 -24.05 40.08 51.44
CA ASP A 934 -25.19 40.96 51.66
C ASP A 934 -24.71 42.41 51.58
N ASN A 935 -25.30 43.21 50.69
CA ASN A 935 -25.89 44.49 51.09
C ASN A 935 -26.72 45.11 49.95
N GLU A 936 -27.99 45.37 50.28
CA GLU A 936 -28.84 46.32 49.57
C GLU A 936 -28.25 47.74 49.70
N GLN A 937 -27.84 48.33 48.59
CA GLN A 937 -28.00 49.77 48.29
C GLN A 937 -27.50 50.07 46.88
N GLY A 938 -28.37 50.64 46.04
CA GLY A 938 -28.04 51.02 44.67
C GLY A 938 -27.06 52.19 44.60
N ASN A 939 -26.07 52.08 43.69
CA ASN A 939 -25.68 53.14 42.75
C ASN A 939 -24.48 52.71 41.86
N LEU A 940 -24.57 53.07 40.58
CA LEU A 940 -23.50 53.35 39.60
C LEU A 940 -22.42 52.28 39.37
N ILE A 941 -22.60 51.48 38.30
CA ILE A 941 -21.51 50.72 37.69
C ILE A 941 -20.69 51.66 36.78
N ALA A 942 -19.43 51.89 37.13
CA ALA A 942 -18.45 52.57 36.31
C ALA A 942 -17.98 51.65 35.16
N VAL A 943 -18.03 52.17 33.93
CA VAL A 943 -17.49 51.54 32.72
C VAL A 943 -15.97 51.41 32.86
N GLY A 944 -15.44 50.18 32.93
CA GLY A 944 -13.99 49.97 32.88
C GLY A 944 -13.37 48.75 33.60
N SER A 945 -14.15 47.83 34.20
CA SER A 945 -13.61 46.59 34.79
C SER A 945 -14.00 45.36 33.95
N PRO A 946 -13.09 44.39 33.72
CA PRO A 946 -13.41 43.19 32.94
C PRO A 946 -14.41 42.33 33.72
N SER A 947 -15.58 42.10 33.13
CA SER A 947 -16.58 41.18 33.66
C SER A 947 -16.05 39.74 33.56
N VAL A 948 -15.58 39.19 34.68
CA VAL A 948 -15.44 37.73 34.84
C VAL A 948 -16.86 37.15 34.90
N LEU A 949 -17.41 36.84 33.72
CA LEU A 949 -18.71 36.19 33.59
C LEU A 949 -18.63 34.82 34.29
N HIS A 950 -19.15 34.72 35.51
CA HIS A 950 -19.25 33.44 36.22
C HIS A 950 -20.22 32.54 35.46
N ARG A 951 -19.69 31.51 34.79
CA ARG A 951 -20.47 30.53 34.04
C ARG A 951 -21.26 29.64 35.01
N ARG A 952 -22.57 29.48 34.78
CA ARG A 952 -23.36 28.42 35.41
C ARG A 952 -22.88 27.08 34.85
N GLY A 953 -22.39 26.21 35.72
CA GLY A 953 -21.97 24.86 35.33
C GLY A 953 -23.14 24.01 34.84
N SER A 954 -22.83 22.91 34.16
CA SER A 954 -23.88 21.98 33.77
C SER A 954 -24.41 21.21 34.99
N VAL A 955 -25.74 21.24 35.18
CA VAL A 955 -26.43 20.45 36.23
C VAL A 955 -26.43 18.95 35.87
N TYR A 956 -26.60 18.66 34.59
CA TYR A 956 -26.63 17.30 34.04
C TYR A 956 -25.38 17.01 33.22
N GLY A 957 -24.79 15.83 33.42
CA GLY A 957 -23.65 15.35 32.66
C GLY A 957 -23.89 15.30 31.14
N ALA A 958 -25.14 15.08 30.72
CA ALA A 958 -25.54 15.06 29.31
C ALA A 958 -25.25 16.36 28.54
N ASN A 959 -25.17 17.52 29.21
CA ASN A 959 -24.84 18.80 28.57
C ASN A 959 -23.35 19.15 28.65
N VAL A 960 -22.51 18.27 29.21
CA VAL A 960 -21.05 18.47 29.22
C VAL A 960 -20.53 18.33 27.79
N PRO A 961 -19.86 19.35 27.22
CA PRO A 961 -19.29 19.27 25.89
C PRO A 961 -18.15 18.25 25.89
N MET A 962 -18.24 17.24 25.03
CA MET A 962 -17.23 16.20 24.92
C MET A 962 -17.01 15.80 23.47
N ILE A 963 -15.80 15.35 23.20
CA ILE A 963 -15.39 14.77 21.92
C ILE A 963 -14.66 13.45 22.18
N THR A 964 -15.15 12.40 21.55
CA THR A 964 -14.66 11.02 21.74
C THR A 964 -13.95 10.57 20.46
N GLU A 965 -12.69 10.15 20.59
CA GLU A 965 -11.99 9.47 19.52
C GLU A 965 -12.53 8.05 19.36
N LEU A 966 -12.82 7.66 18.12
CA LEU A 966 -13.23 6.30 17.75
C LEU A 966 -12.26 5.70 16.74
N VAL A 967 -11.96 4.42 16.94
CA VAL A 967 -11.18 3.58 16.03
C VAL A 967 -12.09 2.96 14.99
N ASN A 968 -13.26 2.45 15.39
CA ASN A 968 -14.23 1.82 14.49
C ASN A 968 -15.44 2.73 14.24
N ASP A 969 -15.77 2.95 12.97
CA ASP A 969 -16.87 3.83 12.55
C ASP A 969 -18.24 3.31 13.04
N SER A 970 -18.46 2.00 13.04
CA SER A 970 -19.75 1.39 13.45
C SER A 970 -20.05 1.58 14.93
N ASN A 971 -19.04 1.87 15.75
CA ASN A 971 -19.20 2.06 17.19
C ASN A 971 -19.79 3.43 17.57
N VAL A 972 -19.91 4.35 16.60
CA VAL A 972 -20.44 5.71 16.82
C VAL A 972 -21.87 5.70 17.38
N GLN A 973 -22.69 4.73 16.98
CA GLN A 973 -24.08 4.58 17.42
C GLN A 973 -24.22 4.43 18.95
N PHE A 974 -23.21 3.88 19.64
CA PHE A 974 -23.27 3.67 21.08
C PHE A 974 -23.07 4.94 21.92
N LEU A 975 -22.74 6.07 21.30
CA LEU A 975 -22.49 7.32 22.02
C LEU A 975 -23.78 8.02 22.45
N ASP A 976 -24.82 7.99 21.62
CA ASP A 976 -26.09 8.68 21.86
C ASP A 976 -27.24 7.65 21.87
N GLN A 977 -28.09 7.68 22.89
CA GLN A 977 -29.17 6.70 23.09
C GLN A 977 -30.51 7.14 22.44
N ASP A 978 -30.55 8.34 21.88
CA ASP A 978 -31.72 9.04 21.32
C ASP A 978 -31.64 9.17 19.79
N ASP A 979 -30.77 8.41 19.14
CA ASP A 979 -30.63 8.29 17.68
C ASP A 979 -31.39 7.05 17.17
N ASP A 980 -31.84 7.08 15.91
CA ASP A 980 -32.48 5.94 15.26
C ASP A 980 -31.36 5.04 14.68
N ASP A 981 -30.93 4.04 15.45
CA ASP A 981 -29.78 3.18 15.15
C ASP A 981 -30.00 2.31 13.88
N ASP A 982 -29.52 2.78 12.72
CA ASP A 982 -29.34 1.95 11.52
C ASP A 982 -27.84 1.72 11.26
N PRO A 983 -27.33 0.48 11.40
CA PRO A 983 -25.92 0.17 11.21
C PRO A 983 -25.41 0.39 9.78
N ASP A 984 -26.29 0.48 8.78
CA ASP A 984 -25.93 0.76 7.39
C ASP A 984 -25.70 2.26 7.14
N THR A 985 -25.95 3.11 8.14
CA THR A 985 -25.74 4.56 8.05
C THR A 985 -24.26 4.91 8.03
N GLU A 986 -23.82 5.63 6.99
CA GLU A 986 -22.44 6.12 6.90
C GLU A 986 -22.12 7.07 8.08
N LEU A 987 -20.89 7.00 8.58
CA LEU A 987 -20.45 7.73 9.79
C LEU A 987 -20.89 9.20 9.81
N TYR A 988 -20.81 9.89 8.67
CA TYR A 988 -21.09 11.32 8.64
C TYR A 988 -22.56 11.69 8.77
N LEU A 989 -23.48 10.75 8.50
CA LEU A 989 -24.92 10.93 8.65
C LEU A 989 -25.38 10.72 10.08
N THR A 990 -24.56 10.03 10.89
CA THR A 990 -24.86 9.75 12.29
C THR A 990 -24.90 11.03 13.11
N GLN A 991 -25.80 11.07 14.09
CA GLN A 991 -25.97 12.25 14.93
C GLN A 991 -24.72 12.61 15.75
N PRO A 992 -24.02 11.66 16.42
CA PRO A 992 -22.87 12.01 17.24
C PRO A 992 -21.77 12.71 16.44
N PHE A 993 -21.60 12.31 15.18
CA PHE A 993 -20.69 12.94 14.25
C PHE A 993 -21.19 14.32 13.80
N ALA A 994 -22.45 14.45 13.36
CA ALA A 994 -23.05 15.73 12.94
C ALA A 994 -23.04 16.79 14.05
N CYS A 995 -23.13 16.36 15.31
CA CYS A 995 -23.04 17.21 16.50
C CYS A 995 -21.60 17.57 16.90
N GLY A 996 -20.60 16.88 16.37
CA GLY A 996 -19.19 17.08 16.73
C GLY A 996 -18.76 16.45 18.05
N THR A 997 -19.48 15.42 18.50
CA THR A 997 -19.18 14.67 19.73
C THR A 997 -18.33 13.43 19.49
N ALA A 998 -18.26 12.97 18.24
CA ALA A 998 -17.44 11.84 17.79
C ALA A 998 -16.44 12.28 16.72
N PHE A 999 -15.25 11.69 16.75
CA PHE A 999 -14.24 11.86 15.70
C PHE A 999 -13.57 10.52 15.42
N ALA A 1000 -13.76 10.00 14.20
CA ALA A 1000 -13.10 8.78 13.75
C ALA A 1000 -11.87 9.10 12.89
N VAL A 1001 -10.91 8.18 12.82
CA VAL A 1001 -9.67 8.35 12.02
C VAL A 1001 -9.90 8.03 10.53
N SER A 1002 -10.97 7.31 10.20
CA SER A 1002 -11.39 6.97 8.83
C SER A 1002 -11.60 8.20 7.95
N VAL A 1003 -12.19 9.29 8.49
CA VAL A 1003 -12.44 10.53 7.73
C VAL A 1003 -11.18 11.15 7.15
N LEU A 1004 -10.01 10.86 7.71
CA LEU A 1004 -8.73 11.37 7.20
C LEU A 1004 -8.25 10.65 5.93
N ASP A 1005 -8.87 9.53 5.52
CA ASP A 1005 -8.51 8.85 4.26
C ASP A 1005 -8.81 9.69 3.03
N SER A 1006 -9.89 10.47 3.07
CA SER A 1006 -10.26 11.41 2.01
C SER A 1006 -9.19 12.48 1.76
N LEU A 1007 -8.31 12.74 2.73
CA LEU A 1007 -7.21 13.68 2.54
C LEU A 1007 -6.16 13.19 1.54
N MET A 1008 -6.02 11.88 1.33
CA MET A 1008 -5.10 11.36 0.32
C MET A 1008 -5.52 11.78 -1.08
N SER A 1009 -6.81 11.64 -1.41
CA SER A 1009 -7.35 12.05 -2.70
C SER A 1009 -7.35 13.58 -2.82
N THR A 1010 -7.79 14.30 -1.78
CA THR A 1010 -7.81 15.78 -1.79
C THR A 1010 -6.42 16.39 -1.95
N THR A 1011 -5.39 15.82 -1.31
CA THR A 1011 -4.00 16.29 -1.45
C THR A 1011 -3.45 16.02 -2.84
N TYR A 1012 -3.81 14.88 -3.46
CA TYR A 1012 -3.41 14.58 -4.83
C TYR A 1012 -3.94 15.63 -5.82
N PHE A 1013 -5.23 15.92 -5.80
CA PHE A 1013 -5.83 16.90 -6.74
C PHE A 1013 -5.50 18.35 -6.38
N ASN A 1014 -5.32 18.67 -5.09
CA ASN A 1014 -5.01 20.01 -4.62
C ASN A 1014 -3.84 20.03 -3.63
N GLN A 1015 -2.65 20.34 -4.13
CA GLN A 1015 -1.42 20.44 -3.34
C GLN A 1015 -1.51 21.50 -2.22
N ASN A 1016 -2.27 22.58 -2.43
CA ASN A 1016 -2.36 23.67 -1.45
C ASN A 1016 -3.41 23.44 -0.37
N ALA A 1017 -4.33 22.48 -0.56
CA ALA A 1017 -5.39 22.18 0.40
C ALA A 1017 -4.81 21.68 1.74
N LEU A 1018 -3.86 20.75 1.71
CA LEU A 1018 -3.25 20.22 2.94
C LEU A 1018 -2.51 21.32 3.72
N THR A 1019 -1.80 22.21 3.02
CA THR A 1019 -1.10 23.35 3.63
C THR A 1019 -2.06 24.33 4.30
N LEU A 1020 -3.22 24.60 3.68
CA LEU A 1020 -4.28 25.41 4.28
C LEU A 1020 -4.85 24.74 5.55
N ILE A 1021 -5.21 23.45 5.45
CA ILE A 1021 -5.76 22.66 6.55
C ILE A 1021 -4.78 22.65 7.74
N ARG A 1022 -3.50 22.36 7.49
CA ARG A 1022 -2.46 22.39 8.52
C ARG A 1022 -2.32 23.77 9.14
N SER A 1023 -2.33 24.83 8.35
CA SER A 1023 -2.24 26.21 8.85
C SER A 1023 -3.40 26.58 9.78
N LEU A 1024 -4.62 26.15 9.44
CA LEU A 1024 -5.82 26.40 10.22
C LEU A 1024 -5.87 25.58 11.52
N ILE A 1025 -5.40 24.33 11.47
CA ILE A 1025 -5.53 23.38 12.58
C ILE A 1025 -4.37 23.48 13.57
N THR A 1026 -3.13 23.49 13.07
CA THR A 1026 -1.94 23.45 13.92
C THR A 1026 -1.66 24.78 14.63
N GLY A 1027 -2.40 25.82 14.28
CA GLY A 1027 -2.12 27.17 14.75
C GLY A 1027 -0.86 27.75 14.11
N GLY A 1028 -0.57 27.37 12.86
CA GLY A 1028 0.52 27.92 12.04
C GLY A 1028 1.89 27.25 12.23
N ALA A 1029 1.95 25.91 12.25
CA ALA A 1029 3.24 25.23 12.19
C ALA A 1029 3.94 25.54 10.86
N THR A 1030 4.99 26.37 10.89
CA THR A 1030 5.78 26.72 9.70
C THR A 1030 6.78 25.61 9.38
N PRO A 1031 7.19 25.45 8.11
CA PRO A 1031 8.26 24.51 7.74
C PRO A 1031 9.56 24.75 8.54
N GLU A 1032 9.85 26.01 8.88
CA GLU A 1032 10.97 26.39 9.75
C GLU A 1032 10.86 25.75 11.14
N LEU A 1033 9.68 25.78 11.75
CA LEU A 1033 9.46 25.13 13.03
C LEU A 1033 9.64 23.61 12.90
N GLU A 1034 9.17 23.00 11.82
CA GLU A 1034 9.35 21.56 11.57
C GLU A 1034 10.83 21.17 11.49
N LEU A 1035 11.65 22.00 10.83
CA LEU A 1035 13.09 21.80 10.75
C LEU A 1035 13.76 21.87 12.13
N ILE A 1036 13.41 22.86 12.96
CA ILE A 1036 13.94 22.99 14.33
C ILE A 1036 13.60 21.75 15.18
N LEU A 1037 12.42 21.19 14.97
CA LEU A 1037 11.98 19.98 15.67
C LEU A 1037 12.69 18.74 15.15
N ALA A 1038 12.96 18.68 13.84
CA ALA A 1038 13.73 17.62 13.20
C ALA A 1038 15.18 17.55 13.69
N GLU A 1039 15.79 18.69 14.05
CA GLU A 1039 17.11 18.74 14.71
C GLU A 1039 17.12 18.12 16.12
N GLY A 1040 15.96 17.75 16.66
CA GLY A 1040 15.83 17.08 17.97
C GLY A 1040 15.97 18.02 19.17
N ALA A 1041 15.97 19.34 18.91
CA ALA A 1041 16.19 20.35 19.93
C ALA A 1041 14.95 20.69 20.77
N GLY A 1042 13.78 20.17 20.41
CA GLY A 1042 12.50 20.53 21.01
C GLY A 1042 12.09 21.99 20.70
N LEU A 1043 11.07 22.48 21.40
CA LEU A 1043 10.60 23.86 21.26
C LEU A 1043 11.57 24.82 21.99
N ARG A 1044 12.34 25.60 21.23
CA ARG A 1044 13.28 26.60 21.78
C ARG A 1044 12.58 27.93 22.04
N GLY A 1045 12.93 28.58 23.15
CA GLY A 1045 12.48 29.94 23.46
C GLY A 1045 13.16 30.98 22.57
N GLY A 1046 12.42 32.00 22.18
CA GLY A 1046 12.89 33.12 21.36
C GLY A 1046 12.75 34.46 22.07
N TYR A 1047 13.60 35.41 21.71
CA TYR A 1047 13.40 36.81 22.08
C TYR A 1047 12.30 37.42 21.19
N SER A 1048 11.44 38.25 21.79
CA SER A 1048 10.35 38.91 21.07
C SER A 1048 10.89 40.07 20.24
N THR A 1049 11.22 39.81 18.98
CA THR A 1049 11.50 40.85 17.99
C THR A 1049 10.19 41.38 17.37
N PRO A 1050 10.17 42.61 16.81
CA PRO A 1050 9.01 43.12 16.09
C PRO A 1050 8.50 42.17 14.99
N ASP A 1051 9.41 41.53 14.26
CA ASP A 1051 9.07 40.55 13.21
C ASP A 1051 8.43 39.28 13.79
N SER A 1052 8.96 38.77 14.90
CA SER A 1052 8.40 37.61 15.62
C SER A 1052 7.01 37.92 16.18
N LEU A 1053 6.78 39.16 16.66
CA LEU A 1053 5.47 39.60 17.14
C LEU A 1053 4.48 39.82 15.99
N ALA A 1054 4.93 40.23 14.80
CA ALA A 1054 4.08 40.35 13.61
C ALA A 1054 3.51 39.00 13.15
N ASN A 1055 4.21 37.89 13.42
CA ASN A 1055 3.70 36.53 13.15
C ASN A 1055 2.46 36.14 13.96
N ARG A 1056 2.09 36.94 14.98
CA ARG A 1056 0.89 36.74 15.82
C ARG A 1056 -0.40 37.23 15.16
N ASP A 1057 -0.31 38.08 14.15
CA ASP A 1057 -1.44 38.69 13.43
C ASP A 1057 -2.14 37.70 12.48
N ARG A 1058 -2.49 36.53 13.02
CA ARG A 1058 -3.17 35.43 12.33
C ARG A 1058 -4.58 35.29 12.84
N CYS A 1059 -5.47 34.85 11.97
CA CYS A 1059 -6.84 34.59 12.36
C CYS A 1059 -6.93 33.42 13.34
N ARG A 1060 -7.93 33.49 14.22
CA ARG A 1060 -8.30 32.43 15.15
C ARG A 1060 -9.72 31.96 14.86
N VAL A 1061 -9.93 30.66 14.99
CA VAL A 1061 -11.26 30.06 14.96
C VAL A 1061 -11.95 30.35 16.30
N ASN A 1062 -13.18 30.82 16.25
CA ASN A 1062 -14.00 31.03 17.45
C ASN A 1062 -15.49 30.80 17.15
N GLN A 1063 -16.29 30.71 18.20
CA GLN A 1063 -17.74 30.71 18.11
C GLN A 1063 -18.34 31.93 18.81
N ILE A 1064 -19.31 32.56 18.16
CA ILE A 1064 -20.05 33.68 18.73
C ILE A 1064 -21.53 33.29 18.82
N ALA A 1065 -22.12 33.41 20.01
CA ALA A 1065 -23.55 33.22 20.20
C ALA A 1065 -24.32 34.44 19.70
N LEU A 1066 -25.45 34.24 19.02
CA LEU A 1066 -26.30 35.35 18.55
C LEU A 1066 -27.12 35.99 19.66
N LYS A 1067 -27.31 35.30 20.80
CA LYS A 1067 -28.06 35.84 21.94
C LYS A 1067 -27.38 37.05 22.57
N ASP A 1068 -26.05 37.02 22.67
CA ASP A 1068 -25.25 37.96 23.44
C ASP A 1068 -24.09 38.50 22.58
N GLY A 1069 -23.84 39.82 22.64
CA GLY A 1069 -22.70 40.45 21.98
C GLY A 1069 -23.06 41.31 20.76
N PRO A 1070 -22.06 41.76 19.98
CA PRO A 1070 -22.25 42.75 18.92
C PRO A 1070 -23.04 42.23 17.70
N LEU A 1071 -23.17 40.91 17.56
CA LEU A 1071 -23.91 40.27 16.47
C LEU A 1071 -25.39 39.99 16.82
N SER A 1072 -25.84 40.33 18.03
CA SER A 1072 -27.22 40.07 18.46
C SER A 1072 -28.27 40.86 17.68
N GLN A 1073 -27.88 41.99 17.09
CA GLN A 1073 -28.73 42.79 16.20
C GLN A 1073 -29.20 42.04 14.94
N TYR A 1074 -28.52 40.95 14.58
CA TYR A 1074 -28.88 40.09 13.45
C TYR A 1074 -29.67 38.84 13.87
N GLY A 1075 -30.03 38.74 15.16
CA GLY A 1075 -30.91 37.70 15.68
C GLY A 1075 -32.26 37.69 14.93
N ASN A 1076 -32.70 36.50 14.50
CA ASN A 1076 -33.88 36.27 13.65
C ASN A 1076 -33.83 36.93 12.24
N GLY A 1077 -32.66 37.40 11.79
CA GLY A 1077 -32.43 37.91 10.44
C GLY A 1077 -32.04 36.81 9.44
N LYS A 1078 -31.44 37.25 8.33
CA LYS A 1078 -30.87 36.35 7.31
C LYS A 1078 -29.37 36.19 7.47
N TYR A 1079 -28.83 35.01 7.14
CA TYR A 1079 -27.39 34.74 7.22
C TYR A 1079 -26.55 35.69 6.36
N GLY A 1080 -27.01 36.07 5.18
CA GLY A 1080 -26.27 37.00 4.32
C GLY A 1080 -26.11 38.41 4.91
N GLU A 1081 -27.11 38.89 5.65
CA GLU A 1081 -27.05 40.20 6.33
C GLU A 1081 -26.05 40.17 7.49
N LEU A 1082 -26.06 39.09 8.27
CA LEU A 1082 -25.07 38.81 9.31
C LEU A 1082 -23.65 38.76 8.72
N PHE A 1083 -23.46 38.03 7.62
CA PHE A 1083 -22.16 37.85 6.97
C PHE A 1083 -21.55 39.19 6.54
N VAL A 1084 -22.32 40.01 5.81
CA VAL A 1084 -21.85 41.31 5.32
C VAL A 1084 -21.63 42.30 6.47
N GLY A 1085 -22.51 42.28 7.48
CA GLY A 1085 -22.39 43.10 8.68
C GLY A 1085 -21.14 42.79 9.49
N ALA A 1086 -20.92 41.51 9.79
CA ALA A 1086 -19.75 41.04 10.54
C ALA A 1086 -18.43 41.36 9.83
N LEU A 1087 -18.39 41.17 8.51
CA LEU A 1087 -17.18 41.40 7.71
C LEU A 1087 -16.82 42.88 7.60
N LYS A 1088 -17.80 43.76 7.38
CA LYS A 1088 -17.56 45.21 7.26
C LYS A 1088 -17.24 45.89 8.58
N SER A 1089 -17.98 45.56 9.63
CA SER A 1089 -17.88 46.25 10.92
C SER A 1089 -16.74 45.72 11.79
N PHE A 1090 -16.47 44.42 11.74
CA PHE A 1090 -15.54 43.75 12.66
C PHE A 1090 -14.40 43.00 11.95
N GLY A 1091 -14.41 42.88 10.62
CA GLY A 1091 -13.44 42.05 9.90
C GLY A 1091 -13.57 40.56 10.19
N ILE A 1092 -14.74 40.13 10.66
CA ILE A 1092 -15.04 38.75 11.04
C ILE A 1092 -15.62 38.00 9.84
N LEU A 1093 -15.03 36.85 9.51
CA LEU A 1093 -15.53 36.00 8.44
C LEU A 1093 -16.36 34.84 9.02
N CYS A 1094 -17.65 34.78 8.69
CA CYS A 1094 -18.54 33.70 9.13
C CYS A 1094 -18.44 32.50 8.18
N ILE A 1095 -18.16 31.30 8.70
CA ILE A 1095 -18.00 30.06 7.93
C ILE A 1095 -19.31 29.24 7.91
N GLY A 1096 -20.03 29.24 9.03
CA GLY A 1096 -21.21 28.39 9.21
C GLY A 1096 -21.92 28.62 10.53
N LEU A 1097 -22.90 27.77 10.81
CA LEU A 1097 -23.75 27.82 12.01
C LEU A 1097 -23.63 26.53 12.82
N TYR A 1098 -23.91 26.64 14.12
CA TYR A 1098 -24.01 25.55 15.07
C TYR A 1098 -25.35 25.65 15.79
N ARG A 1099 -26.36 24.96 15.26
CA ARG A 1099 -27.79 25.14 15.54
C ARG A 1099 -28.32 24.02 16.44
N TYR A 1100 -29.26 24.32 17.33
CA TYR A 1100 -29.93 23.29 18.14
C TYR A 1100 -30.77 22.33 17.30
N ARG A 1101 -30.71 21.03 17.62
CA ARG A 1101 -31.47 19.97 16.92
C ARG A 1101 -32.99 20.17 17.04
N PHE A 1102 -33.49 20.38 18.26
CA PHE A 1102 -34.92 20.56 18.52
C PHE A 1102 -35.32 22.03 18.39
N ARG A 1103 -36.19 22.34 17.42
CA ARG A 1103 -36.82 23.66 17.30
C ARG A 1103 -37.88 23.79 18.39
N GLN A 1104 -37.79 24.82 19.23
CA GLN A 1104 -38.93 25.26 20.04
C GLN A 1104 -39.98 25.87 19.11
N SER A 1105 -40.91 25.05 18.61
CA SER A 1105 -42.16 25.56 18.03
C SER A 1105 -43.05 26.08 19.14
N LYS A 1106 -43.53 27.33 19.01
CA LYS A 1106 -44.46 27.98 19.96
C LYS A 1106 -45.81 27.24 20.12
N GLU A 1107 -46.12 26.25 19.29
CA GLU A 1107 -47.35 25.43 19.39
C GLU A 1107 -47.28 24.28 20.41
N SER A 1108 -46.10 23.96 20.95
CA SER A 1108 -45.89 22.81 21.83
C SER A 1108 -46.00 23.14 23.33
N GLN A 1109 -46.69 24.23 23.69
CA GLN A 1109 -46.75 24.73 25.08
C GLN A 1109 -47.70 23.95 26.00
N ASN A 1110 -48.38 22.91 25.50
CA ASN A 1110 -49.45 22.22 26.22
C ASN A 1110 -49.15 20.80 26.72
N ASP A 1111 -47.99 20.21 26.44
CA ASP A 1111 -47.66 18.88 26.99
C ASP A 1111 -46.37 18.92 27.82
N GLY A 1112 -46.53 18.75 29.14
CA GLY A 1112 -45.53 19.00 30.17
C GLY A 1112 -44.44 17.94 30.32
N THR A 1113 -44.05 17.24 29.25
CA THR A 1113 -43.08 16.14 29.33
C THR A 1113 -42.18 16.06 28.09
N HIS A 1114 -41.21 16.97 27.92
CA HIS A 1114 -40.03 16.69 27.09
C HIS A 1114 -38.80 17.42 27.63
N GLU A 1115 -37.76 16.65 27.97
CA GLU A 1115 -36.43 17.14 28.31
C GLU A 1115 -35.85 17.94 27.14
N THR A 1116 -35.47 19.19 27.39
CA THR A 1116 -34.87 20.06 26.36
C THR A 1116 -33.44 19.61 26.08
N SER A 1117 -33.24 18.73 25.09
CA SER A 1117 -31.90 18.32 24.63
C SER A 1117 -31.11 19.52 24.13
N SER A 1118 -29.92 19.75 24.70
CA SER A 1118 -29.03 20.88 24.34
C SER A 1118 -28.07 20.56 23.20
N LYS A 1119 -28.35 19.51 22.41
CA LYS A 1119 -27.48 19.09 21.29
C LYS A 1119 -27.58 20.05 20.11
N ARG A 1120 -26.44 20.39 19.54
CA ARG A 1120 -26.32 21.26 18.37
C ARG A 1120 -25.66 20.50 17.21
N TYR A 1121 -26.01 20.82 15.99
CA TYR A 1121 -25.44 20.25 14.77
C TYR A 1121 -24.83 21.35 13.89
N VAL A 1122 -23.89 20.94 13.04
CA VAL A 1122 -23.10 21.84 12.18
C VAL A 1122 -23.86 22.14 10.88
N ILE A 1123 -23.81 23.39 10.41
CA ILE A 1123 -24.25 23.78 9.06
C ILE A 1123 -23.14 24.60 8.43
N THR A 1124 -22.54 24.09 7.35
CA THR A 1124 -21.43 24.74 6.66
C THR A 1124 -21.96 25.59 5.50
N ASN A 1125 -21.41 26.80 5.35
CA ASN A 1125 -21.72 27.76 4.29
C ASN A 1125 -23.23 27.85 3.92
N PRO A 1126 -24.12 28.23 4.86
CA PRO A 1126 -25.54 28.34 4.54
C PRO A 1126 -25.79 29.46 3.51
N PRO A 1127 -26.87 29.34 2.70
CA PRO A 1127 -27.24 30.36 1.71
C PRO A 1127 -27.51 31.74 2.32
N ASP A 1128 -27.48 32.78 1.48
CA ASP A 1128 -27.70 34.16 1.93
C ASP A 1128 -29.10 34.42 2.48
N ASP A 1129 -30.11 33.70 1.98
CA ASP A 1129 -31.51 33.80 2.42
C ASP A 1129 -31.85 32.92 3.63
N PHE A 1130 -30.88 32.18 4.18
CA PHE A 1130 -31.10 31.25 5.28
C PHE A 1130 -31.54 31.97 6.58
N PRO A 1131 -32.64 31.55 7.23
CA PRO A 1131 -33.14 32.21 8.43
C PRO A 1131 -32.29 31.84 9.66
N LEU A 1132 -31.94 32.86 10.46
CA LEU A 1132 -31.22 32.70 11.71
C LEU A 1132 -32.16 32.56 12.91
N LEU A 1133 -31.68 31.94 13.99
CA LEU A 1133 -32.35 31.89 15.29
C LEU A 1133 -31.47 32.57 16.34
N ASP A 1134 -32.06 33.26 17.31
CA ASP A 1134 -31.31 33.92 18.40
C ASP A 1134 -30.45 32.94 19.22
N THR A 1135 -30.81 31.66 19.20
CA THR A 1135 -30.09 30.60 19.92
C THR A 1135 -28.91 30.03 19.14
N ASP A 1136 -28.73 30.38 17.86
CA ASP A 1136 -27.66 29.87 17.02
C ASP A 1136 -26.29 30.38 17.50
N GLN A 1137 -25.27 29.55 17.28
CA GLN A 1137 -23.87 29.93 17.41
C GLN A 1137 -23.25 29.96 16.00
N VAL A 1138 -22.38 30.93 15.74
CA VAL A 1138 -21.78 31.15 14.42
C VAL A 1138 -20.30 30.80 14.48
N PHE A 1139 -19.84 29.95 13.55
CA PHE A 1139 -18.42 29.69 13.36
C PHE A 1139 -17.78 30.87 12.65
N VAL A 1140 -16.75 31.44 13.26
CA VAL A 1140 -16.11 32.65 12.74
C VAL A 1140 -14.58 32.57 12.74
N LEU A 1141 -13.97 33.24 11.77
CA LEU A 1141 -12.56 33.57 11.76
C LEU A 1141 -12.38 35.00 12.22
N MET A 1142 -11.91 35.16 13.45
CA MET A 1142 -11.62 36.46 14.05
C MET A 1142 -10.16 36.82 13.82
N GLN A 1143 -9.91 38.08 13.46
CA GLN A 1143 -8.57 38.63 13.41
C GLN A 1143 -8.03 38.81 14.84
N PHE A 1144 -6.71 38.69 15.00
CA PHE A 1144 -6.05 39.03 16.25
C PHE A 1144 -6.09 40.56 16.44
N ASP A 1145 -6.53 41.02 17.61
CA ASP A 1145 -6.48 42.42 18.00
C ASP A 1145 -5.30 42.63 18.96
N PRO A 1146 -4.24 43.35 18.56
CA PRO A 1146 -3.06 43.59 19.40
C PRO A 1146 -3.29 44.51 20.62
N GLY A 1147 -4.54 44.79 21.01
CA GLY A 1147 -4.94 45.77 22.02
C GLY A 1147 -3.97 45.92 23.21
N HIS A 1148 -3.78 47.16 23.68
CA HIS A 1148 -2.75 47.58 24.65
C HIS A 1148 -2.36 46.48 25.64
N GLU A 1149 -1.09 46.04 25.58
CA GLU A 1149 -0.52 45.09 26.53
C GLU A 1149 -0.88 45.50 27.96
N TYR A 1150 -1.59 44.61 28.66
CA TYR A 1150 -1.80 44.74 30.09
C TYR A 1150 -0.44 44.68 30.78
N ARG A 1151 0.13 45.85 31.08
CA ARG A 1151 1.24 45.94 32.03
C ARG A 1151 0.67 45.45 33.36
N PRO A 1152 1.18 44.35 33.93
CA PRO A 1152 0.80 43.99 35.29
C PRO A 1152 1.14 45.19 36.15
N SER A 1153 0.15 45.73 36.86
CA SER A 1153 0.40 46.69 37.93
C SER A 1153 1.28 45.97 38.96
N ARG A 1154 2.61 46.06 38.78
CA ARG A 1154 3.52 45.98 39.90
C ARG A 1154 3.11 47.14 40.78
N GLY A 1155 2.41 46.81 41.87
CA GLY A 1155 2.01 47.77 42.87
C GLY A 1155 3.19 48.69 43.17
N ALA A 1156 2.97 49.98 42.99
CA ALA A 1156 3.82 51.00 43.56
C ALA A 1156 3.76 50.81 45.08
N ARG A 1157 4.65 49.98 45.63
CA ARG A 1157 5.04 50.10 47.02
C ARG A 1157 5.75 51.45 47.12
N GLY A 1158 5.08 52.38 47.80
CA GLY A 1158 5.70 53.62 48.25
C GLY A 1158 7.02 53.30 48.92
N LYS A 1159 8.08 53.96 48.47
CA LYS A 1159 9.26 54.18 49.29
C LYS A 1159 8.84 55.19 50.36
N ASP A 1160 8.59 54.68 51.55
CA ASP A 1160 8.76 55.48 52.76
C ASP A 1160 10.25 55.51 53.10
N ASP A 1161 10.69 56.70 53.47
CA ASP A 1161 12.03 57.05 53.92
C ASP A 1161 12.54 56.15 55.05
N SER A 1162 13.77 55.64 54.93
CA SER A 1162 14.82 55.67 55.97
C SER A 1162 15.98 54.70 55.65
N SER A 1163 17.20 55.21 55.85
CA SER A 1163 18.55 54.61 55.68
C SER A 1163 19.07 54.37 54.26
#